data_AF-A0A6V8CTW9-F1
#
_entry.id   AF-A0A6V8CTW9-F1
#
_cell.length_a   1.000
_cell.length_b   1.000
_cell.length_c   1.000
_cell.angle_alpha   90.00
_cell.angle_beta   90.00
_cell.angle_gamma   90.00
#
_symmetry.space_group_name_H-M   'P 1'
#
loop_
_entity.id
_entity.type
_entity.pdbx_description
1 polymer ?
#
loop_
_entity_poly.entity_id
_entity_poly.type
_entity_poly.pdbx_seq_one_letter_code
_entity_poly.pdbx_strand_id
1 'polypeptide(L)'
;MKARILPILLSALIFAAPLSGCIFTNDTPGEIISEDSVTECPDGTELAPNSDVDCIPIAPIVIDSDDDAVDSSGNSTTEAEGNETTSANETQDSTNDTEQETAPLPLAEQCLDSHQNLAMHIHPYLDITVRDIQVVIPADMGIDTTACSNKMHLLHTHDQTGKLHIETYEEMTVNLTLFFEVWNISEVTNHELHPLFIDPANVSISINGVIQNVDWHLIALLDGDQVAIEFDDAIPDTDGDGVNDQQDICPGHDDHIDADEDGIPDGCDDDDDGDGVSDDADLCPGYDDTMDSDSDGIPDGCDSTDDSGYDASDLALFWMDKFLCQNGTGTGIDDYNTTGDDNHVCEVTVATDDNNVTITMNGIPNHDLESGPGCCATAQSYTLTIPREPVNDTTGGHSSTNCPSAGGNYQCAADRGSIAYGMNGVPFFGPEDGPGGDAVAYHHGEYEEDRQQIWLGIGYGHSAGGTYHYHADANLMHWHPNETANEGWLDYSFPSSLDSQVASPVIGVAFDGYPIYGIYGDDGNGLITEMKSSYQLKAGETGYNGIDDYEYVAGLGDLDVCNGHFGPTPDFPQGIYHYHSTIENGMGEMGFPYFLICYHGEVPGAAGSGGGGDDPCAGYGETWGPGIGPPPAGCGGGGGQGTQSAETMMLTSTLDWSSILLGLILLTMGINAFRRYRR
;
A
#
# COMPACT_ATOMS: atom_id res chain seq x y z
N MET A 1 -25.97 0.38 -53.88
CA MET A 1 -27.28 0.11 -54.55
C MET A 1 -27.33 -1.37 -54.96
N LYS A 2 -28.48 -2.05 -54.76
CA LYS A 2 -28.97 -3.30 -55.41
C LYS A 2 -27.91 -4.18 -56.15
N ALA A 3 -27.68 -5.44 -55.80
CA ALA A 3 -28.64 -6.57 -55.84
C ALA A 3 -27.98 -7.83 -55.18
N ARG A 4 -28.58 -8.69 -54.35
CA ARG A 4 -29.83 -9.51 -54.36
C ARG A 4 -29.50 -11.02 -54.56
N ILE A 5 -30.12 -11.90 -53.75
CA ILE A 5 -30.50 -13.32 -54.01
C ILE A 5 -29.58 -14.46 -53.47
N LEU A 6 -30.03 -15.05 -52.33
CA LEU A 6 -29.90 -16.44 -51.81
C LEU A 6 -30.50 -17.48 -52.83
N PRO A 7 -30.45 -18.85 -52.74
CA PRO A 7 -30.18 -19.68 -51.54
C PRO A 7 -29.61 -21.15 -51.66
N ILE A 8 -29.28 -21.73 -50.49
CA ILE A 8 -29.50 -23.12 -49.97
C ILE A 8 -28.97 -24.38 -50.74
N LEU A 9 -28.42 -25.32 -49.94
CA LEU A 9 -28.22 -26.80 -50.07
C LEU A 9 -26.73 -27.23 -49.97
N LEU A 10 -26.32 -28.33 -49.33
CA LEU A 10 -26.91 -29.24 -48.31
C LEU A 10 -25.81 -30.26 -47.89
N SER A 11 -25.93 -30.84 -46.68
CA SER A 11 -25.41 -32.16 -46.25
C SER A 11 -24.10 -32.19 -45.46
N ALA A 12 -24.12 -33.02 -44.41
CA ALA A 12 -23.07 -33.21 -43.41
C ALA A 12 -22.40 -34.60 -43.51
N LEU A 13 -21.61 -34.92 -42.46
CA LEU A 13 -21.01 -36.19 -42.04
C LEU A 13 -19.55 -36.51 -42.43
N ILE A 14 -18.67 -36.29 -41.43
CA ILE A 14 -17.86 -37.30 -40.70
C ILE A 14 -17.11 -38.36 -41.54
N PHE A 15 -15.77 -38.40 -41.43
CA PHE A 15 -15.04 -39.56 -40.88
C PHE A 15 -13.53 -39.30 -40.63
N ALA A 16 -13.09 -39.67 -39.42
CA ALA A 16 -11.78 -40.08 -38.90
C ALA A 16 -10.44 -39.80 -39.64
N ALA A 17 -9.44 -39.45 -38.82
CA ALA A 17 -7.98 -39.64 -38.98
C ALA A 17 -7.60 -41.17 -39.02
N PRO A 18 -6.32 -41.65 -39.10
CA PRO A 18 -5.05 -40.94 -38.83
C PRO A 18 -3.78 -41.40 -39.64
N LEU A 19 -2.60 -40.96 -39.14
CA LEU A 19 -1.23 -41.54 -39.24
C LEU A 19 -0.35 -41.35 -40.50
N SER A 20 0.70 -40.52 -40.30
CA SER A 20 2.15 -40.76 -40.53
C SER A 20 2.71 -41.27 -41.87
N GLY A 21 3.73 -40.56 -42.38
CA GLY A 21 4.72 -41.12 -43.33
C GLY A 21 5.55 -40.07 -44.11
N CYS A 22 6.77 -39.79 -43.66
CA CYS A 22 7.72 -38.84 -44.29
C CYS A 22 8.30 -39.34 -45.64
N ILE A 23 8.80 -38.41 -46.49
CA ILE A 23 10.16 -38.38 -47.09
C ILE A 23 10.24 -37.40 -48.31
N PHE A 24 11.05 -36.32 -48.16
CA PHE A 24 11.92 -35.56 -49.12
C PHE A 24 11.43 -35.24 -50.57
N THR A 25 11.76 -34.10 -51.22
CA THR A 25 12.93 -33.19 -51.17
C THR A 25 12.62 -31.71 -51.52
N ASN A 26 13.42 -30.78 -50.97
CA ASN A 26 13.83 -29.42 -51.42
C ASN A 26 13.02 -28.62 -52.48
N ASP A 27 12.64 -27.38 -52.11
CA ASP A 27 13.30 -26.15 -52.60
C ASP A 27 12.90 -24.92 -51.74
N THR A 28 13.86 -24.09 -51.33
CA THR A 28 13.72 -22.74 -50.73
C THR A 28 13.89 -21.66 -51.83
N PRO A 29 13.44 -20.38 -51.69
CA PRO A 29 13.44 -19.55 -50.46
C PRO A 29 12.21 -18.62 -50.26
N GLY A 30 12.16 -17.92 -49.10
CA GLY A 30 11.25 -16.80 -48.87
C GLY A 30 11.02 -16.50 -47.38
N GLU A 31 11.69 -15.47 -46.87
CA GLU A 31 11.63 -15.00 -45.47
C GLU A 31 10.99 -13.60 -45.44
N ILE A 32 10.03 -13.36 -44.54
CA ILE A 32 9.46 -12.04 -44.25
C ILE A 32 9.13 -11.94 -42.75
N ILE A 33 10.13 -11.49 -41.98
CA ILE A 33 10.09 -10.42 -40.96
C ILE A 33 8.80 -10.28 -40.09
N SER A 34 8.98 -10.45 -38.78
CA SER A 34 8.23 -9.74 -37.73
C SER A 34 9.02 -8.50 -37.29
N GLU A 35 8.32 -7.40 -36.99
CA GLU A 35 8.94 -6.14 -36.54
C GLU A 35 9.07 -6.11 -35.02
N ASP A 36 10.30 -6.07 -34.52
CA ASP A 36 10.65 -5.24 -33.35
C ASP A 36 12.16 -4.91 -33.41
N SER A 37 12.51 -3.64 -33.31
CA SER A 37 13.92 -3.20 -33.26
C SER A 37 14.05 -1.77 -32.75
N VAL A 38 14.54 -1.62 -31.52
CA VAL A 38 15.04 -0.35 -30.99
C VAL A 38 16.32 0.04 -31.73
N THR A 39 16.40 1.28 -32.22
CA THR A 39 17.54 1.76 -33.03
C THR A 39 18.69 2.23 -32.15
N GLU A 40 19.68 1.37 -31.89
CA GLU A 40 20.95 1.82 -31.26
C GLU A 40 21.83 2.58 -32.27
N CYS A 41 22.35 3.73 -31.84
CA CYS A 41 23.32 4.51 -32.63
C CYS A 41 24.76 3.96 -32.47
N PRO A 42 25.58 3.93 -33.53
CA PRO A 42 26.96 3.47 -33.43
C PRO A 42 27.85 4.32 -32.51
N ASP A 43 28.87 3.69 -31.92
CA ASP A 43 29.91 4.31 -31.08
C ASP A 43 30.37 5.68 -31.60
N GLY A 44 30.23 6.71 -30.75
CA GLY A 44 30.57 8.10 -31.08
C GLY A 44 29.46 8.91 -31.76
N THR A 45 28.23 8.38 -31.81
CA THR A 45 27.04 9.11 -32.28
C THR A 45 25.87 8.99 -31.31
N GLU A 46 24.99 9.99 -31.26
CA GLU A 46 23.76 10.05 -30.45
C GLU A 46 22.53 10.35 -31.32
N LEU A 47 21.31 10.03 -30.85
CA LEU A 47 20.08 10.33 -31.60
C LEU A 47 19.84 11.85 -31.69
N ALA A 48 19.45 12.33 -32.88
CA ALA A 48 19.12 13.73 -33.08
C ALA A 48 17.84 14.11 -32.32
N PRO A 49 17.82 15.25 -31.58
CA PRO A 49 16.60 15.68 -30.90
C PRO A 49 15.49 15.93 -31.92
N ASN A 50 14.39 15.19 -31.78
CA ASN A 50 13.22 15.10 -32.68
C ASN A 50 13.37 14.21 -33.94
N SER A 51 14.15 13.12 -33.90
CA SER A 51 14.14 12.06 -34.94
C SER A 51 14.48 10.68 -34.36
N ASP A 52 13.63 9.67 -34.64
CA ASP A 52 13.79 8.30 -34.14
C ASP A 52 14.74 7.44 -35.01
N VAL A 53 15.36 8.04 -36.03
CA VAL A 53 16.15 7.32 -37.07
C VAL A 53 17.44 8.02 -37.52
N ASP A 54 17.75 9.22 -37.02
CA ASP A 54 18.97 9.97 -37.40
C ASP A 54 19.98 10.06 -36.23
N CYS A 55 21.15 9.45 -36.40
CA CYS A 55 22.28 9.57 -35.48
C CYS A 55 23.24 10.71 -35.88
N ILE A 56 23.64 11.55 -34.93
CA ILE A 56 24.58 12.68 -35.10
C ILE A 56 25.89 12.44 -34.33
N PRO A 57 27.05 12.88 -34.83
CA PRO A 57 28.33 12.65 -34.16
C PRO A 57 28.50 13.49 -32.89
N ILE A 58 28.94 12.83 -31.82
CA ILE A 58 29.23 13.47 -30.52
C ILE A 58 30.39 14.44 -30.71
N ALA A 59 30.14 15.73 -30.49
CA ALA A 59 31.15 16.77 -30.64
C ALA A 59 32.14 16.73 -29.46
N PRO A 60 33.47 16.81 -29.69
CA PRO A 60 34.44 16.83 -28.60
C PRO A 60 34.31 18.13 -27.79
N ILE A 61 34.21 17.99 -26.46
CA ILE A 61 34.23 19.13 -25.53
C ILE A 61 35.60 19.81 -25.63
N VAL A 62 35.61 21.04 -26.16
CA VAL A 62 36.77 21.93 -26.14
C VAL A 62 36.52 23.00 -25.08
N ILE A 63 37.30 22.93 -24.00
CA ILE A 63 37.45 24.02 -23.05
C ILE A 63 38.56 24.92 -23.59
N ASP A 64 38.26 26.18 -23.95
CA ASP A 64 39.24 27.26 -23.88
C ASP A 64 38.59 28.65 -23.75
N SER A 65 39.42 29.65 -23.41
CA SER A 65 39.08 30.92 -22.76
C SER A 65 38.72 32.13 -23.66
N ASP A 66 38.33 33.20 -22.95
CA ASP A 66 38.46 34.63 -23.29
C ASP A 66 37.44 35.33 -24.23
N ASP A 67 36.63 36.18 -23.58
CA ASP A 67 36.37 37.62 -23.82
C ASP A 67 35.93 38.22 -25.19
N ASP A 68 35.13 39.28 -25.00
CA ASP A 68 34.87 40.45 -25.87
C ASP A 68 33.93 40.38 -27.11
N ALA A 69 32.74 40.96 -26.88
CA ALA A 69 32.19 42.11 -27.60
C ALA A 69 31.42 41.98 -28.95
N VAL A 70 30.12 42.33 -28.85
CA VAL A 70 29.38 43.33 -29.69
C VAL A 70 29.49 43.28 -31.23
N ASP A 71 28.39 42.95 -31.92
CA ASP A 71 27.50 43.96 -32.55
C ASP A 71 26.15 43.35 -33.00
N SER A 72 25.20 44.25 -33.22
CA SER A 72 23.76 44.16 -33.42
C SER A 72 23.26 43.73 -34.81
N SER A 73 21.98 43.31 -34.86
CA SER A 73 20.87 43.90 -35.66
C SER A 73 19.91 42.81 -36.16
N GLY A 74 18.58 42.99 -36.17
CA GLY A 74 17.72 44.01 -35.56
C GLY A 74 16.36 43.38 -35.23
N ASN A 75 15.63 43.91 -34.23
CA ASN A 75 14.52 44.86 -34.45
C ASN A 75 13.38 44.24 -35.30
N SER A 76 12.11 44.18 -34.86
CA SER A 76 11.36 45.35 -34.42
C SER A 76 9.97 45.00 -33.82
N THR A 77 9.64 45.65 -32.69
CA THR A 77 8.40 46.41 -32.38
C THR A 77 7.07 45.67 -32.12
N THR A 78 6.18 46.14 -31.22
CA THR A 78 6.10 47.34 -30.34
C THR A 78 5.11 47.00 -29.22
N GLU A 79 5.37 47.23 -27.92
CA GLU A 79 5.48 48.50 -27.16
C GLU A 79 4.15 49.16 -26.71
N ALA A 80 4.32 49.94 -25.63
CA ALA A 80 3.56 51.12 -25.19
C ALA A 80 2.39 50.89 -24.22
N GLU A 81 2.21 51.68 -23.16
CA GLU A 81 2.94 52.81 -22.51
C GLU A 81 2.23 53.01 -21.14
N GLY A 82 2.73 53.67 -20.09
CA GLY A 82 3.95 54.41 -19.76
C GLY A 82 3.94 54.71 -18.23
N ASN A 83 5.07 54.93 -17.56
CA ASN A 83 5.68 56.25 -17.29
C ASN A 83 4.80 57.23 -16.45
N GLU A 84 5.28 57.98 -15.45
CA GLU A 84 6.65 58.21 -14.95
C GLU A 84 6.67 58.81 -13.52
N THR A 85 7.86 58.78 -12.88
CA THR A 85 8.36 59.43 -11.63
C THR A 85 7.69 60.72 -11.07
N THR A 86 7.72 61.01 -9.76
CA THR A 86 8.88 61.66 -9.06
C THR A 86 8.63 61.97 -7.55
N SER A 87 9.75 62.13 -6.80
CA SER A 87 9.97 62.99 -5.61
C SER A 87 9.38 62.68 -4.22
N ALA A 88 10.23 62.05 -3.40
CA ALA A 88 10.78 62.57 -2.12
C ALA A 88 9.94 63.52 -1.22
N ASN A 89 9.72 63.15 0.04
CA ASN A 89 10.60 63.50 1.20
C ASN A 89 9.88 63.26 2.56
N GLU A 90 10.67 63.08 3.63
CA GLU A 90 10.25 62.94 5.06
C GLU A 90 9.50 61.62 5.39
N THR A 91 9.85 60.83 6.43
CA THR A 91 10.65 61.11 7.64
C THR A 91 11.41 59.85 8.12
N GLN A 92 12.50 60.02 8.87
CA GLN A 92 13.17 58.97 9.68
C GLN A 92 12.22 58.48 10.83
N ASP A 93 12.46 57.41 11.60
CA ASP A 93 13.71 56.75 12.03
C ASP A 93 13.37 55.40 12.71
N SER A 94 14.28 54.40 12.68
CA SER A 94 14.29 53.15 13.51
C SER A 94 13.02 52.26 13.52
N THR A 95 12.97 50.93 13.62
CA THR A 95 13.86 49.75 13.58
C THR A 95 12.91 48.53 13.33
N ASN A 96 13.29 47.27 13.09
CA ASN A 96 14.57 46.59 13.31
C ASN A 96 14.85 45.53 12.21
N ASP A 97 16.04 44.95 12.28
CA ASP A 97 16.63 43.83 11.53
C ASP A 97 15.76 42.57 11.34
N THR A 98 16.06 41.83 10.27
CA THR A 98 15.87 40.37 10.22
C THR A 98 17.21 39.78 9.79
N GLU A 99 17.95 39.25 10.77
CA GLU A 99 19.23 38.60 10.52
C GLU A 99 18.99 37.30 9.72
N GLN A 100 19.72 37.15 8.62
CA GLN A 100 19.87 35.85 7.97
C GLN A 100 21.01 35.14 8.68
N GLU A 101 20.70 34.19 9.58
CA GLU A 101 21.73 33.36 10.22
C GLU A 101 22.55 32.65 9.15
N THR A 102 23.83 33.03 9.04
CA THR A 102 24.84 32.21 8.38
C THR A 102 25.10 31.01 9.28
N ALA A 103 25.01 29.79 8.73
CA ALA A 103 25.32 28.57 9.47
C ALA A 103 26.68 28.68 10.16
N PRO A 104 26.82 28.18 11.42
CA PRO A 104 28.08 28.25 12.15
C PRO A 104 29.18 27.49 11.39
N LEU A 105 30.40 28.04 11.40
CA LEU A 105 31.55 27.41 10.74
C LEU A 105 31.83 26.02 11.34
N PRO A 106 32.21 25.01 10.52
CA PRO A 106 32.67 23.71 11.00
C PRO A 106 33.77 23.86 12.05
N LEU A 107 33.80 22.96 13.05
CA LEU A 107 34.77 23.04 14.16
C LEU A 107 36.22 23.02 13.66
N ALA A 108 36.49 22.24 12.61
CA ALA A 108 37.78 22.18 11.92
C ALA A 108 38.16 23.45 11.16
N GLU A 109 37.28 24.46 11.01
CA GLU A 109 37.59 25.76 10.40
C GLU A 109 37.61 26.91 11.42
N GLN A 110 37.29 26.64 12.70
CA GLN A 110 37.28 27.67 13.73
C GLN A 110 38.69 27.98 14.23
N CYS A 111 39.07 29.26 14.16
CA CYS A 111 40.43 29.73 14.46
C CYS A 111 40.54 30.45 15.81
N LEU A 112 41.61 30.13 16.54
CA LEU A 112 42.05 30.80 17.76
C LEU A 112 43.13 31.85 17.45
N ASP A 113 42.97 33.05 18.02
CA ASP A 113 43.99 34.12 17.96
C ASP A 113 45.08 34.00 19.03
N SER A 114 44.84 33.22 20.10
CA SER A 114 45.81 32.93 21.17
C SER A 114 45.28 31.89 22.17
N HIS A 115 46.17 31.26 22.93
CA HIS A 115 45.87 30.39 24.08
C HIS A 115 45.27 31.12 25.30
N GLN A 116 44.48 32.19 25.12
CA GLN A 116 44.00 33.07 26.20
C GLN A 116 42.49 33.31 26.10
N ASN A 117 41.82 33.46 27.24
CA ASN A 117 40.36 33.58 27.38
C ASN A 117 39.58 32.37 26.83
N LEU A 118 40.18 31.18 26.92
CA LEU A 118 39.56 29.90 26.58
C LEU A 118 38.65 29.42 27.73
N ALA A 119 37.56 28.75 27.40
CA ALA A 119 36.73 28.02 28.36
C ALA A 119 37.25 26.60 28.60
N MET A 120 37.75 25.94 27.54
CA MET A 120 38.33 24.60 27.60
C MET A 120 39.76 24.60 27.02
N HIS A 121 40.63 23.81 27.63
CA HIS A 121 41.99 23.52 27.16
C HIS A 121 42.37 22.13 27.68
N ILE A 122 42.38 21.13 26.79
CA ILE A 122 42.68 19.72 27.13
C ILE A 122 43.81 19.14 26.26
N HIS A 123 44.44 18.08 26.75
CA HIS A 123 45.66 17.50 26.20
C HIS A 123 45.61 15.96 26.05
N PRO A 124 44.79 15.41 25.15
CA PRO A 124 44.90 14.00 24.78
C PRO A 124 46.19 13.75 23.97
N TYR A 125 46.65 12.50 23.98
CA TYR A 125 47.76 11.99 23.19
C TYR A 125 47.23 10.98 22.18
N LEU A 126 47.72 11.04 20.95
CA LEU A 126 47.35 10.15 19.86
C LEU A 126 48.58 9.44 19.30
N ASP A 127 48.49 8.12 19.16
CA ASP A 127 49.46 7.26 18.49
C ASP A 127 48.76 6.51 17.35
N ILE A 128 49.40 6.42 16.19
CA ILE A 128 48.81 5.81 14.98
C ILE A 128 49.84 4.86 14.35
N THR A 129 49.43 3.62 14.13
CA THR A 129 50.25 2.59 13.49
C THR A 129 49.52 2.00 12.29
N VAL A 130 50.21 1.91 11.15
CA VAL A 130 49.70 1.32 9.90
C VAL A 130 50.70 0.26 9.46
N ARG A 131 50.30 -1.02 9.47
CA ARG A 131 51.13 -2.19 9.14
C ARG A 131 52.46 -2.23 9.90
N ASP A 132 52.40 -2.19 11.24
CA ASP A 132 53.56 -2.05 12.15
C ASP A 132 54.41 -0.76 11.99
N ILE A 133 54.03 0.18 11.10
CA ILE A 133 54.75 1.45 10.89
C ILE A 133 54.01 2.59 11.62
N GLN A 134 54.69 3.18 12.61
CA GLN A 134 54.18 4.37 13.32
C GLN A 134 54.12 5.58 12.38
N VAL A 135 52.93 6.16 12.23
CA VAL A 135 52.68 7.41 11.51
C VAL A 135 53.02 8.58 12.44
N VAL A 136 53.90 9.47 11.99
CA VAL A 136 54.36 10.60 12.82
C VAL A 136 53.40 11.77 12.68
N ILE A 137 52.72 12.14 13.76
CA ILE A 137 51.92 13.38 13.80
C ILE A 137 52.86 14.59 13.66
N PRO A 138 52.68 15.48 12.66
CA PRO A 138 53.55 16.63 12.44
C PRO A 138 53.54 17.61 13.63
N ALA A 139 54.65 18.33 13.81
CA ALA A 139 54.62 19.55 14.61
C ALA A 139 53.93 20.67 13.84
N ASP A 140 53.31 21.62 14.55
CA ASP A 140 52.57 22.74 13.97
C ASP A 140 51.35 22.32 13.11
N MET A 141 50.90 21.05 13.19
CA MET A 141 49.62 20.61 12.61
C MET A 141 48.48 21.46 13.19
N GLY A 142 47.62 22.00 12.33
CA GLY A 142 46.56 22.94 12.71
C GLY A 142 47.03 24.39 12.91
N ILE A 143 48.27 24.77 12.56
CA ILE A 143 48.81 26.13 12.70
C ILE A 143 49.11 26.74 11.33
N ASP A 144 48.77 28.02 11.12
CA ASP A 144 49.03 28.80 9.89
C ASP A 144 48.56 28.13 8.59
N THR A 145 47.38 27.50 8.65
CA THR A 145 46.75 26.83 7.51
C THR A 145 46.08 27.83 6.55
N THR A 146 45.59 27.33 5.40
CA THR A 146 44.79 28.11 4.47
C THR A 146 43.49 28.63 5.08
N ALA A 147 42.85 27.84 5.96
CA ALA A 147 41.65 28.24 6.71
C ALA A 147 41.99 29.22 7.86
N CYS A 148 43.07 28.96 8.60
CA CYS A 148 43.49 29.72 9.78
C CYS A 148 44.84 30.43 9.59
N SER A 149 44.92 31.31 8.58
CA SER A 149 46.15 32.05 8.27
C SER A 149 46.63 32.94 9.43
N ASN A 150 47.88 32.76 9.85
CA ASN A 150 48.52 33.35 11.03
C ASN A 150 47.78 33.06 12.37
N LYS A 151 46.97 32.00 12.41
CA LYS A 151 46.18 31.55 13.55
C LYS A 151 46.36 30.05 13.79
N MET A 152 45.66 29.49 14.77
CA MET A 152 45.63 28.06 15.07
C MET A 152 44.19 27.56 15.03
N HIS A 153 43.97 26.32 14.62
CA HIS A 153 42.67 25.65 14.75
C HIS A 153 42.36 25.31 16.22
N LEU A 154 41.08 25.04 16.52
CA LEU A 154 40.63 24.58 17.85
C LEU A 154 41.43 23.35 18.33
N LEU A 155 41.75 22.43 17.41
CA LEU A 155 42.68 21.34 17.61
C LEU A 155 43.98 21.64 16.86
N HIS A 156 45.12 21.57 17.53
CA HIS A 156 46.44 21.76 16.92
C HIS A 156 47.54 21.03 17.71
N THR A 157 48.79 21.08 17.23
CA THR A 157 49.98 20.50 17.89
C THR A 157 51.13 21.51 17.92
N HIS A 158 52.10 21.31 18.83
CA HIS A 158 53.33 22.13 18.93
C HIS A 158 54.61 21.30 18.72
N ASP A 159 54.50 19.97 18.69
CA ASP A 159 55.62 19.05 18.51
C ASP A 159 55.14 17.69 17.98
N GLN A 160 56.08 16.81 17.63
CA GLN A 160 55.84 15.48 17.07
C GLN A 160 55.58 14.39 18.14
N THR A 161 55.17 14.75 19.37
CA THR A 161 54.95 13.75 20.44
C THR A 161 53.56 13.08 20.39
N GLY A 162 52.74 13.42 19.40
CA GLY A 162 51.32 13.01 19.34
C GLY A 162 50.43 13.73 20.37
N LYS A 163 50.97 14.69 21.12
CA LYS A 163 50.22 15.50 22.08
C LYS A 163 49.36 16.53 21.34
N LEU A 164 48.05 16.33 21.38
CA LEU A 164 47.08 17.28 20.85
C LEU A 164 46.84 18.42 21.86
N HIS A 165 46.51 19.60 21.35
CA HIS A 165 45.97 20.72 22.09
C HIS A 165 44.57 21.00 21.57
N ILE A 166 43.56 20.79 22.41
CA ILE A 166 42.16 21.09 22.07
C ILE A 166 41.70 22.25 22.95
N GLU A 167 41.44 23.38 22.32
CA GLU A 167 41.25 24.69 22.94
C GLU A 167 40.02 25.37 22.35
N THR A 168 39.06 25.79 23.18
CA THR A 168 37.78 26.36 22.72
C THR A 168 37.31 27.54 23.57
N TYR A 169 36.52 28.43 22.98
CA TYR A 169 35.93 29.58 23.68
C TYR A 169 34.70 29.23 24.54
N GLU A 170 34.12 28.04 24.35
CA GLU A 170 33.00 27.49 25.13
C GLU A 170 33.28 26.02 25.51
N GLU A 171 32.78 25.55 26.67
CA GLU A 171 32.90 24.13 27.06
C GLU A 171 32.07 23.25 26.14
N MET A 172 32.68 22.24 25.52
CA MET A 172 32.00 21.33 24.60
C MET A 172 32.64 19.93 24.58
N THR A 173 31.91 18.95 24.05
CA THR A 173 32.48 17.62 23.76
C THR A 173 33.10 17.65 22.37
N VAL A 174 34.36 17.20 22.26
CA VAL A 174 35.09 17.09 21.00
C VAL A 174 35.38 15.62 20.73
N ASN A 175 35.01 15.15 19.55
CA ASN A 175 35.22 13.76 19.15
C ASN A 175 36.45 13.62 18.24
N LEU A 176 36.95 12.39 18.12
CA LEU A 176 38.12 12.03 17.32
C LEU A 176 38.02 12.47 15.85
N THR A 177 36.82 12.66 15.30
CA THR A 177 36.58 13.26 13.98
C THR A 177 37.36 14.56 13.75
N LEU A 178 37.42 15.46 14.74
CA LEU A 178 38.07 16.76 14.60
C LEU A 178 39.58 16.63 14.30
N PHE A 179 40.23 15.57 14.79
CA PHE A 179 41.63 15.30 14.47
C PHE A 179 41.81 15.03 12.97
N PHE A 180 40.98 14.16 12.39
CA PHE A 180 41.09 13.79 10.98
C PHE A 180 40.69 14.93 10.03
N GLU A 181 39.72 15.76 10.42
CA GLU A 181 39.36 16.98 9.68
C GLU A 181 40.52 17.98 9.66
N VAL A 182 41.13 18.29 10.82
CA VAL A 182 42.28 19.20 10.91
C VAL A 182 43.53 18.61 10.26
N TRP A 183 43.73 17.29 10.31
CA TRP A 183 44.77 16.60 9.56
C TRP A 183 44.61 16.84 8.06
N ASN A 184 43.42 16.63 7.50
CA ASN A 184 43.15 16.83 6.08
C ASN A 184 43.37 18.28 5.62
N ILE A 185 43.10 19.27 6.48
CA ILE A 185 43.38 20.69 6.22
C ILE A 185 44.89 20.99 6.29
N SER A 186 45.63 20.35 7.19
CA SER A 186 47.06 20.60 7.43
C SER A 186 47.96 19.87 6.44
N GLU A 187 47.60 18.64 6.09
CA GLU A 187 48.43 17.64 5.40
C GLU A 187 47.74 17.18 4.10
N VAL A 188 47.22 18.12 3.31
CA VAL A 188 46.40 17.91 2.10
C VAL A 188 47.01 16.91 1.08
N THR A 189 48.33 16.73 1.07
CA THR A 189 49.04 15.80 0.16
C THR A 189 49.53 14.51 0.85
N ASN A 190 49.19 14.29 2.12
CA ASN A 190 49.60 13.10 2.86
C ASN A 190 48.47 12.06 2.84
N HIS A 191 48.78 10.88 2.28
CA HIS A 191 47.86 9.73 2.18
C HIS A 191 48.19 8.59 3.15
N GLU A 192 49.08 8.81 4.15
CA GLU A 192 49.48 7.79 5.14
C GLU A 192 48.29 7.26 5.97
N LEU A 193 47.27 8.08 6.21
CA LEU A 193 46.04 7.70 6.92
C LEU A 193 44.97 7.10 6.01
N HIS A 194 45.17 7.08 4.68
CA HIS A 194 44.16 6.61 3.72
C HIS A 194 43.67 5.16 3.93
N PRO A 195 44.53 4.19 4.35
CA PRO A 195 44.07 2.82 4.65
C PRO A 195 42.97 2.76 5.72
N LEU A 196 43.01 3.65 6.72
CA LEU A 196 42.03 3.71 7.81
C LEU A 196 40.58 3.97 7.36
N PHE A 197 40.40 4.44 6.12
CA PHE A 197 39.11 4.81 5.55
C PHE A 197 38.67 3.92 4.38
N ILE A 198 39.60 3.17 3.76
CA ILE A 198 39.24 2.16 2.75
C ILE A 198 38.69 0.91 3.45
N ASP A 199 39.39 0.48 4.49
CA ASP A 199 39.13 -0.76 5.21
C ASP A 199 39.06 -0.45 6.71
N PRO A 200 37.88 -0.02 7.21
CA PRO A 200 37.67 0.22 8.63
C PRO A 200 37.54 -1.07 9.45
N ALA A 201 37.36 -2.24 8.82
CA ALA A 201 37.22 -3.53 9.51
C ALA A 201 38.55 -3.94 10.16
N ASN A 202 39.66 -3.68 9.48
CA ASN A 202 41.01 -3.90 10.01
C ASN A 202 41.58 -2.74 10.85
N VAL A 203 40.74 -1.77 11.27
CA VAL A 203 41.14 -0.70 12.20
C VAL A 203 40.70 -1.02 13.63
N SER A 204 41.65 -1.04 14.57
CA SER A 204 41.37 -1.09 16.00
C SER A 204 41.74 0.21 16.71
N ILE A 205 40.89 0.64 17.66
CA ILE A 205 41.11 1.85 18.46
C ILE A 205 41.07 1.50 19.94
N SER A 206 42.02 2.00 20.72
CA SER A 206 42.01 1.88 22.18
C SER A 206 42.23 3.23 22.86
N ILE A 207 41.58 3.41 24.02
CA ILE A 207 41.74 4.59 24.89
C ILE A 207 42.27 4.11 26.23
N ASN A 208 43.41 4.64 26.66
CA ASN A 208 44.13 4.25 27.87
C ASN A 208 44.38 2.72 27.96
N GLY A 209 44.56 2.07 26.79
CA GLY A 209 44.75 0.62 26.65
C GLY A 209 43.48 -0.22 26.70
N VAL A 210 42.29 0.40 26.62
CA VAL A 210 40.99 -0.29 26.52
C VAL A 210 40.44 -0.13 25.10
N ILE A 211 40.25 -1.25 24.39
CA ILE A 211 39.66 -1.27 23.04
C ILE A 211 38.26 -0.67 23.07
N GLN A 212 37.93 0.16 22.08
CA GLN A 212 36.62 0.76 21.87
C GLN A 212 35.86 -0.03 20.80
N ASN A 213 34.62 -0.42 21.12
CA ASN A 213 33.72 -1.14 20.19
C ASN A 213 32.61 -0.20 19.72
N VAL A 214 32.97 1.02 19.32
CA VAL A 214 32.06 2.07 18.81
C VAL A 214 32.77 2.81 17.69
N ASP A 215 31.99 3.36 16.75
CA ASP A 215 32.54 4.14 15.65
C ASP A 215 33.40 5.30 16.15
N TRP A 216 34.51 5.54 15.45
CA TRP A 216 35.50 6.55 15.84
C TRP A 216 34.92 7.96 15.93
N HIS A 217 33.87 8.28 15.16
CA HIS A 217 33.16 9.56 15.25
C HIS A 217 32.33 9.72 16.52
N LEU A 218 32.11 8.66 17.32
CA LEU A 218 31.46 8.69 18.63
C LEU A 218 32.46 8.78 19.79
N ILE A 219 33.77 8.63 19.52
CA ILE A 219 34.83 8.66 20.54
C ILE A 219 35.10 10.11 20.96
N ALA A 220 34.63 10.48 22.16
CA ALA A 220 34.95 11.75 22.80
C ALA A 220 36.39 11.76 23.37
N LEU A 221 37.10 12.87 23.20
CA LEU A 221 38.46 13.07 23.69
C LEU A 221 38.46 13.82 25.03
N LEU A 222 39.13 13.28 26.07
CA LEU A 222 39.26 13.91 27.39
C LEU A 222 40.72 14.31 27.70
N ASP A 223 40.90 15.15 28.71
CA ASP A 223 42.23 15.62 29.13
C ASP A 223 43.12 14.48 29.64
N GLY A 224 44.24 14.25 28.95
CA GLY A 224 45.24 13.25 29.31
C GLY A 224 44.96 11.83 28.81
N ASP A 225 43.92 11.61 27.98
CA ASP A 225 43.69 10.31 27.34
C ASP A 225 44.88 9.90 26.45
N GLN A 226 45.17 8.59 26.41
CA GLN A 226 46.07 7.99 25.42
C GLN A 226 45.25 7.19 24.41
N VAL A 227 45.04 7.76 23.22
CA VAL A 227 44.35 7.13 22.11
C VAL A 227 45.40 6.45 21.22
N ALA A 228 45.21 5.16 20.92
CA ALA A 228 46.01 4.43 19.95
C ALA A 228 45.11 3.89 18.85
N ILE A 229 45.50 4.11 17.59
CA ILE A 229 44.83 3.62 16.38
C ILE A 229 45.79 2.70 15.66
N GLU A 230 45.35 1.50 15.32
CA GLU A 230 46.18 0.46 14.69
C GLU A 230 45.44 -0.16 13.50
N PHE A 231 46.09 -0.21 12.35
CA PHE A 231 45.61 -0.86 11.13
C PHE A 231 46.59 -1.95 10.70
N ASP A 232 46.11 -3.17 10.50
CA ASP A 232 46.91 -4.32 10.07
C ASP A 232 46.09 -5.23 9.14
N ASP A 233 46.53 -5.37 7.88
CA ASP A 233 45.90 -6.12 6.79
C ASP A 233 46.69 -7.40 6.46
N ALA A 234 47.20 -8.07 7.48
CA ALA A 234 48.20 -9.15 7.35
C ALA A 234 47.73 -10.41 6.61
N ILE A 235 46.46 -10.49 6.20
CA ILE A 235 45.89 -11.56 5.37
C ILE A 235 45.05 -10.92 4.25
N PRO A 236 45.37 -11.13 2.96
CA PRO A 236 44.53 -10.70 1.86
C PRO A 236 43.19 -11.44 1.82
N ASP A 237 42.16 -10.64 1.61
CA ASP A 237 40.75 -10.97 1.46
C ASP A 237 40.32 -10.06 0.29
N THR A 238 40.00 -10.65 -0.87
CA THR A 238 39.94 -9.92 -2.15
C THR A 238 38.54 -9.37 -2.44
N ASP A 239 37.52 -10.04 -1.93
CA ASP A 239 36.07 -9.77 -2.04
C ASP A 239 35.53 -9.10 -0.78
N GLY A 240 36.14 -9.34 0.39
CA GLY A 240 35.82 -8.69 1.66
C GLY A 240 34.79 -9.43 2.51
N ASP A 241 34.66 -10.75 2.34
CA ASP A 241 33.66 -11.59 3.00
C ASP A 241 34.09 -12.05 4.42
N GLY A 242 35.36 -11.84 4.78
CA GLY A 242 35.95 -12.25 6.05
C GLY A 242 36.60 -13.65 6.04
N VAL A 243 36.57 -14.35 4.91
CA VAL A 243 37.49 -15.43 4.56
C VAL A 243 38.73 -14.79 3.90
N ASN A 244 39.69 -15.57 3.44
CA ASN A 244 40.92 -15.05 2.83
C ASN A 244 41.27 -15.83 1.57
N ASP A 245 41.98 -15.21 0.62
CA ASP A 245 42.40 -15.77 -0.69
C ASP A 245 42.97 -17.21 -0.68
N GLN A 246 43.40 -17.74 0.47
CA GLN A 246 43.95 -19.09 0.64
C GLN A 246 42.96 -20.12 1.20
N GLN A 247 41.88 -19.66 1.81
CA GLN A 247 40.80 -20.46 2.39
C GLN A 247 39.46 -20.28 1.67
N ASP A 248 39.34 -19.18 0.93
CA ASP A 248 38.33 -18.83 -0.05
C ASP A 248 37.97 -20.03 -0.94
N ILE A 249 36.70 -20.41 -0.91
CA ILE A 249 36.11 -21.47 -1.72
C ILE A 249 35.49 -20.87 -2.99
N CYS A 250 34.87 -19.69 -2.87
CA CYS A 250 34.23 -18.97 -3.97
C CYS A 250 34.77 -17.56 -4.27
N PRO A 251 35.86 -17.44 -5.07
CA PRO A 251 36.54 -16.15 -5.26
C PRO A 251 35.70 -15.11 -6.01
N GLY A 252 35.40 -14.00 -5.33
CA GLY A 252 34.59 -12.88 -5.78
C GLY A 252 33.24 -12.76 -5.09
N HIS A 253 32.88 -13.70 -4.21
CA HIS A 253 31.57 -13.87 -3.57
C HIS A 253 31.74 -14.23 -2.08
N ASP A 254 30.66 -14.33 -1.30
CA ASP A 254 30.72 -14.59 0.15
C ASP A 254 30.62 -16.10 0.46
N ASP A 255 31.68 -16.68 1.02
CA ASP A 255 31.76 -18.10 1.41
C ASP A 255 30.76 -18.51 2.51
N HIS A 256 30.05 -17.56 3.14
CA HIS A 256 29.06 -17.82 4.19
C HIS A 256 27.62 -17.90 3.69
N ILE A 257 27.39 -17.67 2.40
CA ILE A 257 26.08 -17.82 1.75
C ILE A 257 26.09 -19.18 1.04
N ASP A 258 25.27 -20.10 1.56
CA ASP A 258 25.16 -21.51 1.22
C ASP A 258 23.70 -21.87 1.57
N ALA A 259 22.78 -21.68 0.61
CA ALA A 259 21.34 -21.65 0.86
C ALA A 259 20.71 -23.05 1.06
N ASP A 260 21.23 -24.10 0.41
CA ASP A 260 20.77 -25.48 0.54
C ASP A 260 21.50 -26.32 1.63
N GLU A 261 22.62 -25.80 2.16
CA GLU A 261 23.56 -26.46 3.10
C GLU A 261 24.35 -27.67 2.50
N ASP A 262 24.57 -27.74 1.17
CA ASP A 262 25.46 -28.69 0.48
C ASP A 262 26.93 -28.51 0.90
N GLY A 263 27.36 -27.25 1.09
CA GLY A 263 28.73 -26.85 1.37
C GLY A 263 29.51 -26.30 0.17
N ILE A 264 28.82 -25.91 -0.91
CA ILE A 264 29.30 -25.02 -1.96
C ILE A 264 28.60 -23.66 -1.75
N PRO A 265 29.32 -22.52 -1.73
CA PRO A 265 28.67 -21.22 -1.59
C PRO A 265 27.94 -20.80 -2.87
N ASP A 266 26.76 -20.18 -2.75
CA ASP A 266 25.84 -19.80 -3.84
C ASP A 266 26.57 -19.16 -5.06
N GLY A 267 27.51 -18.23 -4.80
CA GLY A 267 28.27 -17.56 -5.86
C GLY A 267 29.11 -18.48 -6.77
N CYS A 268 29.23 -19.77 -6.41
CA CYS A 268 29.95 -20.81 -7.12
C CYS A 268 29.19 -22.15 -7.17
N ASP A 269 27.91 -22.18 -6.78
CA ASP A 269 27.01 -23.27 -7.16
C ASP A 269 26.46 -23.03 -8.58
N ASP A 270 25.77 -24.03 -9.11
CA ASP A 270 24.94 -23.97 -10.32
C ASP A 270 23.47 -24.39 -9.99
N ASP A 271 23.09 -24.54 -8.69
CA ASP A 271 21.81 -25.10 -8.16
C ASP A 271 21.60 -24.58 -6.70
N ASP A 272 21.47 -23.25 -6.52
CA ASP A 272 21.55 -22.51 -5.23
C ASP A 272 20.63 -23.05 -4.10
N ASP A 273 19.47 -23.63 -4.43
CA ASP A 273 18.49 -24.13 -3.43
C ASP A 273 18.38 -25.66 -3.34
N GLY A 274 19.16 -26.38 -4.13
CA GLY A 274 19.37 -27.83 -4.03
C GLY A 274 18.18 -28.68 -4.47
N ASP A 275 17.25 -28.14 -5.25
CA ASP A 275 16.08 -28.87 -5.74
C ASP A 275 16.37 -29.81 -6.93
N GLY A 276 17.50 -29.58 -7.63
CA GLY A 276 17.92 -30.32 -8.81
C GLY A 276 17.65 -29.65 -10.17
N VAL A 277 17.28 -28.37 -10.17
CA VAL A 277 17.18 -27.44 -11.30
C VAL A 277 18.27 -26.39 -11.14
N SER A 278 18.99 -26.08 -12.22
CA SER A 278 20.08 -25.10 -12.17
C SER A 278 19.57 -23.67 -12.25
N ASP A 279 20.17 -22.70 -11.55
CA ASP A 279 19.74 -21.27 -11.48
C ASP A 279 19.46 -20.62 -12.85
N ASP A 280 20.20 -21.00 -13.89
CA ASP A 280 20.06 -20.54 -15.29
C ASP A 280 18.72 -21.02 -15.95
N ALA A 281 18.00 -21.92 -15.29
CA ALA A 281 16.77 -22.62 -15.73
C ALA A 281 15.68 -22.74 -14.65
N ASP A 282 16.02 -22.42 -13.40
CA ASP A 282 15.19 -22.29 -12.20
C ASP A 282 14.05 -21.28 -12.43
N LEU A 283 12.84 -21.64 -12.01
CA LEU A 283 11.65 -20.79 -12.11
C LEU A 283 11.33 -20.10 -10.78
N CYS A 284 11.89 -20.56 -9.67
CA CYS A 284 11.65 -20.06 -8.32
C CYS A 284 12.88 -20.07 -7.38
N PRO A 285 13.85 -19.14 -7.56
CA PRO A 285 15.08 -19.11 -6.76
C PRO A 285 14.85 -19.08 -5.25
N GLY A 286 15.33 -20.13 -4.57
CA GLY A 286 15.23 -20.34 -3.12
C GLY A 286 14.17 -21.36 -2.70
N TYR A 287 13.48 -22.02 -3.64
CA TYR A 287 12.40 -22.97 -3.38
C TYR A 287 12.19 -24.00 -4.52
N ASP A 288 12.02 -25.27 -4.13
CA ASP A 288 11.78 -26.45 -4.99
C ASP A 288 10.76 -26.26 -6.15
N ASP A 289 11.24 -26.11 -7.39
CA ASP A 289 10.53 -26.07 -8.68
C ASP A 289 9.61 -27.29 -8.89
N THR A 290 9.86 -28.41 -8.20
CA THR A 290 9.03 -29.62 -8.31
C THR A 290 7.81 -29.61 -7.38
N MET A 291 7.77 -28.67 -6.44
CA MET A 291 6.63 -28.39 -5.56
C MET A 291 5.69 -27.39 -6.22
N ASP A 292 4.80 -27.93 -7.04
CA ASP A 292 3.70 -27.23 -7.72
C ASP A 292 2.39 -27.91 -7.24
N SER A 293 1.81 -27.39 -6.15
CA SER A 293 0.73 -28.02 -5.39
C SER A 293 -0.61 -27.97 -6.10
N ASP A 294 -0.86 -26.97 -6.92
CA ASP A 294 -2.10 -26.78 -7.67
C ASP A 294 -2.00 -27.17 -9.15
N SER A 295 -0.77 -27.33 -9.67
CA SER A 295 -0.42 -27.71 -11.03
C SER A 295 -0.68 -26.64 -12.10
N ASP A 296 -0.57 -25.35 -11.75
CA ASP A 296 -0.66 -24.23 -12.69
C ASP A 296 0.62 -24.04 -13.54
N GLY A 297 1.77 -24.48 -13.01
CA GLY A 297 3.10 -24.38 -13.62
C GLY A 297 4.03 -23.31 -13.04
N ILE A 298 3.67 -22.71 -11.89
CA ILE A 298 4.48 -21.84 -11.05
C ILE A 298 4.77 -22.60 -9.73
N PRO A 299 6.02 -22.69 -9.26
CA PRO A 299 6.34 -23.37 -8.01
C PRO A 299 5.81 -22.65 -6.76
N ASP A 300 5.37 -23.43 -5.76
CA ASP A 300 4.76 -23.00 -4.49
C ASP A 300 5.52 -21.88 -3.76
N GLY A 301 6.84 -21.79 -3.93
CA GLY A 301 7.69 -20.80 -3.26
C GLY A 301 7.60 -19.37 -3.84
N CYS A 302 7.24 -19.28 -5.12
CA CYS A 302 7.16 -18.04 -5.89
C CYS A 302 5.75 -17.77 -6.41
N ASP A 303 4.86 -18.74 -6.26
CA ASP A 303 3.43 -18.50 -6.32
C ASP A 303 2.97 -17.65 -5.12
N SER A 304 2.74 -16.37 -5.39
CA SER A 304 2.17 -15.42 -4.42
C SER A 304 0.66 -15.63 -4.17
N THR A 305 0.04 -16.58 -4.88
CA THR A 305 -1.40 -16.69 -5.09
C THR A 305 -1.81 -18.15 -5.34
N ASP A 306 -1.88 -18.97 -4.28
CA ASP A 306 -2.44 -20.35 -4.29
C ASP A 306 -3.71 -20.45 -5.17
N ASP A 307 -3.54 -20.74 -6.47
CA ASP A 307 -4.55 -20.60 -7.53
C ASP A 307 -5.42 -21.86 -7.64
N SER A 308 -5.21 -22.81 -6.71
CA SER A 308 -6.20 -23.82 -6.35
C SER A 308 -7.52 -23.20 -5.87
N GLY A 309 -7.44 -21.95 -5.37
CA GLY A 309 -8.57 -21.17 -4.87
C GLY A 309 -9.05 -21.63 -3.50
N TYR A 310 -9.98 -20.87 -2.94
CA TYR A 310 -10.50 -21.12 -1.60
C TYR A 310 -11.47 -22.33 -1.55
N ASP A 311 -11.53 -23.01 -0.41
CA ASP A 311 -12.51 -24.08 -0.19
C ASP A 311 -13.93 -23.49 -0.14
N ALA A 312 -14.70 -23.71 -1.21
CA ALA A 312 -16.10 -23.28 -1.32
C ALA A 312 -17.04 -23.91 -0.27
N SER A 313 -16.58 -24.89 0.51
CA SER A 313 -17.30 -25.45 1.66
C SER A 313 -16.96 -24.78 3.00
N ASP A 314 -15.86 -24.03 3.10
CA ASP A 314 -15.43 -23.32 4.31
C ASP A 314 -14.74 -21.98 3.99
N LEU A 315 -15.54 -20.91 3.96
CA LEU A 315 -15.12 -19.56 3.57
C LEU A 315 -14.36 -18.80 4.68
N ALA A 316 -13.98 -19.47 5.79
CA ALA A 316 -13.31 -18.77 6.90
C ALA A 316 -11.98 -18.11 6.51
N LEU A 317 -11.15 -18.80 5.71
CA LEU A 317 -9.88 -18.24 5.22
C LEU A 317 -10.11 -17.12 4.21
N PHE A 318 -11.03 -17.34 3.26
CA PHE A 318 -11.45 -16.35 2.27
C PHE A 318 -11.90 -15.04 2.93
N TRP A 319 -12.72 -15.11 3.99
CA TRP A 319 -13.14 -13.93 4.73
C TRP A 319 -12.04 -13.32 5.61
N MET A 320 -11.03 -14.07 6.03
CA MET A 320 -9.88 -13.48 6.73
C MET A 320 -8.98 -12.68 5.78
N ASP A 321 -8.84 -13.11 4.54
CA ASP A 321 -8.04 -12.45 3.49
C ASP A 321 -8.73 -11.19 2.92
N LYS A 322 -9.93 -11.35 2.36
CA LYS A 322 -10.50 -10.35 1.43
C LYS A 322 -11.03 -9.06 2.03
N PHE A 323 -11.21 -8.98 3.36
CA PHE A 323 -11.66 -7.74 4.00
C PHE A 323 -10.55 -6.69 4.03
N LEU A 324 -10.88 -5.49 3.55
CA LEU A 324 -10.00 -4.31 3.49
C LEU A 324 -9.93 -3.62 4.86
N CYS A 325 -8.99 -2.70 5.03
CA CYS A 325 -8.83 -1.87 6.23
C CYS A 325 -8.61 -2.66 7.55
N GLN A 326 -8.16 -3.91 7.46
CA GLN A 326 -7.73 -4.71 8.59
C GLN A 326 -6.36 -4.28 9.10
N ASN A 327 -6.04 -4.59 10.36
CA ASN A 327 -4.70 -4.38 10.96
C ASN A 327 -4.14 -2.93 10.89
N GLY A 328 -5.01 -1.93 10.68
CA GLY A 328 -4.62 -0.52 10.59
C GLY A 328 -4.11 -0.08 9.22
N THR A 329 -4.43 -0.81 8.14
CA THR A 329 -4.10 -0.41 6.75
C THR A 329 -5.01 0.68 6.18
N GLY A 330 -6.09 1.04 6.87
CA GLY A 330 -7.02 2.08 6.44
C GLY A 330 -6.36 3.46 6.31
N THR A 331 -6.65 4.15 5.22
CA THR A 331 -6.20 5.53 4.95
C THR A 331 -7.23 6.55 5.40
N GLY A 332 -6.80 7.81 5.56
CA GLY A 332 -7.70 8.95 5.72
C GLY A 332 -8.45 9.24 4.43
N ILE A 333 -9.75 9.52 4.55
CA ILE A 333 -10.63 9.93 3.45
C ILE A 333 -11.21 11.33 3.68
N ASP A 334 -11.53 12.02 2.58
CA ASP A 334 -12.26 13.29 2.56
C ASP A 334 -13.74 13.08 2.19
N ASP A 335 -14.65 13.89 2.77
CA ASP A 335 -16.03 14.02 2.31
C ASP A 335 -16.17 15.35 1.57
N TYR A 336 -16.23 15.31 0.25
CA TYR A 336 -16.25 16.51 -0.60
C TYR A 336 -17.49 17.41 -0.40
N ASN A 337 -18.42 17.04 0.49
CA ASN A 337 -19.53 17.90 0.90
C ASN A 337 -19.25 18.70 2.19
N THR A 338 -18.13 18.45 2.88
CA THR A 338 -17.63 19.30 3.97
C THR A 338 -16.72 20.41 3.42
N THR A 339 -15.99 21.11 4.30
CA THR A 339 -15.14 22.25 3.91
C THR A 339 -13.67 22.07 4.27
N GLY A 340 -13.25 20.85 4.58
CA GLY A 340 -11.87 20.50 4.83
C GLY A 340 -11.73 19.11 5.43
N ASP A 341 -10.63 18.46 5.05
CA ASP A 341 -10.19 17.10 5.40
C ASP A 341 -10.77 16.55 6.71
N ASP A 342 -11.76 15.68 6.57
CA ASP A 342 -12.40 14.95 7.66
C ASP A 342 -11.51 13.84 8.25
N ASN A 343 -10.51 13.39 7.47
CA ASN A 343 -9.53 12.34 7.81
C ASN A 343 -10.19 11.14 8.53
N HIS A 344 -11.34 10.70 8.02
CA HIS A 344 -12.01 9.50 8.52
C HIS A 344 -11.25 8.27 8.03
N VAL A 345 -11.13 7.25 8.87
CA VAL A 345 -10.33 6.05 8.56
C VAL A 345 -11.23 4.83 8.65
N CYS A 346 -11.26 4.02 7.59
CA CYS A 346 -11.93 2.73 7.59
C CYS A 346 -11.26 1.76 8.58
N GLU A 347 -12.07 1.00 9.31
CA GLU A 347 -11.58 0.00 10.27
C GLU A 347 -12.46 -1.25 10.18
N VAL A 348 -11.82 -2.39 9.89
CA VAL A 348 -12.44 -3.71 9.89
C VAL A 348 -11.62 -4.66 10.75
N THR A 349 -12.28 -5.60 11.42
CA THR A 349 -11.63 -6.73 12.10
C THR A 349 -12.44 -8.00 11.87
N VAL A 350 -11.82 -8.99 11.25
CA VAL A 350 -12.39 -10.34 11.06
C VAL A 350 -11.88 -11.28 12.15
N ALA A 351 -12.78 -12.07 12.72
CA ALA A 351 -12.47 -13.13 13.67
C ALA A 351 -13.32 -14.37 13.37
N THR A 352 -12.72 -15.56 13.45
CA THR A 352 -13.38 -16.83 13.14
C THR A 352 -13.52 -17.70 14.39
N ASP A 353 -14.62 -18.45 14.49
CA ASP A 353 -14.77 -19.55 15.45
C ASP A 353 -15.07 -20.88 14.73
N ASP A 354 -15.35 -21.95 15.48
CA ASP A 354 -15.62 -23.29 14.95
C ASP A 354 -16.82 -23.33 13.96
N ASN A 355 -17.71 -22.33 13.98
CA ASN A 355 -18.98 -22.32 13.25
C ASN A 355 -19.17 -21.09 12.34
N ASN A 356 -18.65 -19.93 12.74
CA ASN A 356 -19.00 -18.64 12.15
C ASN A 356 -17.77 -17.76 11.89
N VAL A 357 -17.96 -16.79 10.98
CA VAL A 357 -17.09 -15.61 10.87
C VAL A 357 -17.81 -14.42 11.50
N THR A 358 -17.11 -13.69 12.37
CA THR A 358 -17.58 -12.45 12.99
C THR A 358 -16.75 -11.28 12.48
N ILE A 359 -17.41 -10.31 11.86
CA ILE A 359 -16.77 -9.12 11.28
C ILE A 359 -17.23 -7.90 12.09
N THR A 360 -16.28 -7.13 12.61
CA THR A 360 -16.55 -5.83 13.28
C THR A 360 -16.06 -4.71 12.37
N MET A 361 -16.85 -3.64 12.23
CA MET A 361 -16.63 -2.59 11.23
C MET A 361 -17.17 -1.23 11.70
N ASN A 362 -16.57 -0.15 11.18
CA ASN A 362 -16.97 1.22 11.50
C ASN A 362 -17.80 1.93 10.41
N GLY A 363 -18.03 1.33 9.24
CA GLY A 363 -18.89 1.89 8.19
C GLY A 363 -18.32 3.09 7.43
N ILE A 364 -17.01 3.33 7.51
CA ILE A 364 -16.30 4.34 6.73
C ILE A 364 -15.66 3.65 5.51
N PRO A 365 -15.79 4.19 4.27
CA PRO A 365 -15.12 3.62 3.10
C PRO A 365 -13.60 3.85 3.13
N ASN A 366 -12.89 3.12 2.26
CA ASN A 366 -11.47 3.27 2.00
C ASN A 366 -11.15 4.27 0.86
N HIS A 367 -12.11 5.14 0.54
CA HIS A 367 -12.06 6.09 -0.57
C HIS A 367 -12.78 7.39 -0.20
N ASP A 368 -12.47 8.50 -0.87
CA ASP A 368 -13.19 9.76 -0.67
C ASP A 368 -14.65 9.62 -1.12
N LEU A 369 -15.54 10.37 -0.47
CA LEU A 369 -16.98 10.21 -0.64
C LEU A 369 -17.71 11.56 -0.80
N GLU A 370 -19.00 11.46 -1.10
CA GLU A 370 -19.91 12.59 -0.98
C GLU A 370 -21.13 12.17 -0.12
N SER A 371 -21.29 12.77 1.06
CA SER A 371 -22.39 12.40 1.98
C SER A 371 -23.79 12.78 1.50
N GLY A 372 -23.89 13.75 0.60
CA GLY A 372 -25.14 14.27 0.08
C GLY A 372 -25.97 15.10 1.06
N PRO A 373 -27.26 15.29 0.74
CA PRO A 373 -28.18 16.12 1.53
C PRO A 373 -28.35 15.68 2.99
N GLY A 374 -28.05 14.41 3.30
CA GLY A 374 -28.17 13.81 4.63
C GLY A 374 -26.97 14.01 5.56
N CYS A 375 -26.01 14.86 5.16
CA CYS A 375 -24.69 15.11 5.79
C CYS A 375 -24.60 14.81 7.31
N CYS A 376 -23.56 14.13 7.79
CA CYS A 376 -22.31 13.75 7.10
C CYS A 376 -21.93 12.33 7.55
N ALA A 377 -21.13 11.61 6.76
CA ALA A 377 -20.62 10.29 7.14
C ALA A 377 -19.89 10.39 8.48
N THR A 378 -20.13 9.43 9.38
CA THR A 378 -19.46 9.35 10.68
C THR A 378 -19.28 7.90 11.06
N ALA A 379 -18.20 7.58 11.77
CA ALA A 379 -17.92 6.21 12.19
C ALA A 379 -19.09 5.64 13.04
N GLN A 380 -19.65 4.54 12.56
CA GLN A 380 -20.67 3.74 13.23
C GLN A 380 -19.99 2.56 13.97
N SER A 381 -20.79 1.62 14.46
CA SER A 381 -20.29 0.36 15.01
C SER A 381 -21.20 -0.77 14.60
N TYR A 382 -20.70 -1.61 13.70
CA TYR A 382 -21.38 -2.80 13.20
C TYR A 382 -20.67 -4.06 13.66
N THR A 383 -21.45 -5.09 13.93
CA THR A 383 -20.95 -6.46 14.14
C THR A 383 -21.85 -7.39 13.36
N LEU A 384 -21.27 -8.07 12.38
CA LEU A 384 -21.91 -9.08 11.54
C LEU A 384 -21.40 -10.46 11.95
N THR A 385 -22.28 -11.46 11.99
CA THR A 385 -21.90 -12.87 12.17
C THR A 385 -22.56 -13.69 11.06
N ILE A 386 -21.74 -14.31 10.23
CA ILE A 386 -22.13 -15.12 9.05
C ILE A 386 -21.66 -16.57 9.24
N PRO A 387 -22.29 -17.56 8.58
CA PRO A 387 -21.79 -18.92 8.60
C PRO A 387 -20.48 -19.01 7.80
N ARG A 388 -19.52 -19.81 8.27
CA ARG A 388 -18.33 -20.14 7.46
C ARG A 388 -18.64 -21.18 6.37
N GLU A 389 -19.61 -22.06 6.63
CA GLU A 389 -20.17 -23.04 5.69
C GLU A 389 -21.57 -22.56 5.24
N PRO A 390 -21.71 -21.72 4.20
CA PRO A 390 -23.02 -21.24 3.74
C PRO A 390 -23.83 -22.37 3.07
N VAL A 391 -25.14 -22.42 3.34
CA VAL A 391 -26.03 -23.51 2.91
C VAL A 391 -27.24 -22.96 2.18
N ASN A 392 -27.48 -23.40 0.94
CA ASN A 392 -28.67 -23.05 0.15
C ASN A 392 -29.99 -23.30 0.93
N ASP A 393 -30.86 -22.29 0.98
CA ASP A 393 -32.23 -22.47 1.48
C ASP A 393 -33.02 -23.34 0.51
N THR A 394 -33.54 -24.44 1.04
CA THR A 394 -34.43 -25.37 0.32
C THR A 394 -35.76 -25.58 1.03
N THR A 395 -36.00 -24.82 2.11
CA THR A 395 -37.17 -24.91 2.98
C THR A 395 -38.31 -24.08 2.44
N GLY A 396 -38.02 -22.82 2.08
CA GLY A 396 -39.02 -21.87 1.60
C GLY A 396 -40.12 -21.56 2.64
N GLY A 397 -41.18 -20.88 2.17
CA GLY A 397 -42.28 -20.42 3.01
C GLY A 397 -42.02 -19.05 3.67
N HIS A 398 -41.02 -18.30 3.20
CA HIS A 398 -40.71 -16.95 3.66
C HIS A 398 -41.78 -15.96 3.20
N SER A 399 -41.76 -14.76 3.79
CA SER A 399 -42.54 -13.65 3.26
C SER A 399 -41.99 -13.27 1.89
N SER A 400 -42.87 -13.01 0.91
CA SER A 400 -42.50 -12.51 -0.41
C SER A 400 -42.75 -11.00 -0.58
N THR A 401 -42.98 -10.25 0.51
CA THR A 401 -43.36 -8.82 0.44
C THR A 401 -42.31 -7.99 -0.29
N ASN A 402 -41.04 -8.14 0.10
CA ASN A 402 -39.92 -7.35 -0.40
C ASN A 402 -39.13 -8.11 -1.48
N CYS A 403 -39.70 -9.18 -2.04
CA CYS A 403 -39.17 -9.95 -3.17
C CYS A 403 -40.28 -10.76 -3.87
N PRO A 404 -41.33 -10.13 -4.44
CA PRO A 404 -42.52 -10.86 -4.94
C PRO A 404 -42.18 -11.95 -5.97
N SER A 405 -41.19 -11.70 -6.82
CA SER A 405 -40.65 -12.63 -7.82
C SER A 405 -40.12 -13.94 -7.22
N ALA A 406 -39.51 -13.91 -6.04
CA ALA A 406 -38.96 -15.09 -5.38
C ALA A 406 -40.07 -16.02 -4.83
N GLY A 407 -41.33 -15.57 -4.77
CA GLY A 407 -42.49 -16.39 -4.44
C GLY A 407 -42.50 -16.98 -3.03
N GLY A 408 -41.62 -16.50 -2.14
CA GLY A 408 -41.40 -17.06 -0.80
C GLY A 408 -40.53 -18.32 -0.79
N ASN A 409 -39.80 -18.62 -1.86
CA ASN A 409 -38.80 -19.70 -1.88
C ASN A 409 -37.53 -19.33 -1.08
N TYR A 410 -37.23 -18.04 -1.02
CA TYR A 410 -36.05 -17.46 -0.39
C TYR A 410 -36.45 -16.35 0.59
N GLN A 411 -35.60 -16.05 1.56
CA GLN A 411 -35.79 -14.90 2.44
C GLN A 411 -35.51 -13.61 1.67
N CYS A 412 -36.47 -12.68 1.61
CA CYS A 412 -36.21 -11.36 1.02
C CYS A 412 -35.17 -10.57 1.84
N ALA A 413 -34.42 -9.73 1.14
CA ALA A 413 -33.69 -8.63 1.74
C ALA A 413 -34.65 -7.64 2.42
N ALA A 414 -34.11 -6.78 3.29
CA ALA A 414 -34.89 -5.69 3.86
C ALA A 414 -35.25 -4.67 2.76
N ASP A 415 -36.43 -4.07 2.85
CA ASP A 415 -36.81 -2.93 2.00
C ASP A 415 -36.02 -1.66 2.37
N ARG A 416 -35.49 -1.60 3.60
CA ARG A 416 -34.75 -0.46 4.14
C ARG A 416 -33.64 -0.91 5.07
N GLY A 417 -32.48 -0.27 4.97
CA GLY A 417 -31.29 -0.60 5.76
C GLY A 417 -30.38 -1.62 5.08
N SER A 418 -29.38 -2.07 5.83
CA SER A 418 -28.32 -2.95 5.32
C SER A 418 -28.86 -4.30 4.86
N ILE A 419 -28.50 -4.71 3.64
CA ILE A 419 -28.78 -6.04 3.05
C ILE A 419 -27.51 -6.89 2.93
N ALA A 420 -26.35 -6.23 2.97
CA ALA A 420 -25.01 -6.80 2.90
C ALA A 420 -24.01 -5.75 3.41
N TYR A 421 -22.73 -6.09 3.48
CA TYR A 421 -21.64 -5.14 3.74
C TYR A 421 -20.50 -5.34 2.76
N GLY A 422 -19.88 -4.24 2.36
CA GLY A 422 -18.70 -4.23 1.50
C GLY A 422 -17.43 -4.73 2.20
N MET A 423 -16.39 -5.05 1.43
CA MET A 423 -15.09 -5.47 1.99
C MET A 423 -14.39 -4.36 2.80
N ASN A 424 -14.76 -3.09 2.61
CA ASN A 424 -14.33 -1.96 3.45
C ASN A 424 -15.23 -1.72 4.69
N GLY A 425 -16.25 -2.55 4.91
CA GLY A 425 -17.18 -2.43 6.05
C GLY A 425 -18.34 -1.45 5.86
N VAL A 426 -18.50 -0.84 4.69
CA VAL A 426 -19.65 0.03 4.36
C VAL A 426 -20.90 -0.81 4.06
N PRO A 427 -22.08 -0.49 4.62
CA PRO A 427 -23.33 -1.16 4.27
C PRO A 427 -23.69 -1.07 2.78
N PHE A 428 -24.25 -2.14 2.23
CA PHE A 428 -25.02 -2.10 1.00
C PHE A 428 -26.50 -1.98 1.38
N PHE A 429 -27.22 -1.05 0.77
CA PHE A 429 -28.67 -0.97 0.90
C PHE A 429 -29.33 -1.52 -0.37
N GLY A 430 -30.60 -1.91 -0.25
CA GLY A 430 -31.41 -2.23 -1.42
C GLY A 430 -31.69 -0.99 -2.29
N PRO A 431 -32.32 -1.19 -3.46
CA PRO A 431 -32.69 -0.09 -4.37
C PRO A 431 -33.68 0.92 -3.77
N GLU A 432 -34.37 0.58 -2.67
CA GLU A 432 -35.32 1.48 -2.00
C GLU A 432 -34.69 2.34 -0.89
N ASP A 433 -34.79 3.66 -1.03
CA ASP A 433 -34.37 4.64 -0.02
C ASP A 433 -35.55 5.52 0.47
N GLY A 434 -35.34 6.52 1.33
CA GLY A 434 -36.36 7.39 1.93
C GLY A 434 -36.88 8.45 0.96
N PRO A 435 -37.82 8.09 0.07
CA PRO A 435 -39.24 7.99 0.45
C PRO A 435 -40.01 6.78 -0.13
N GLY A 436 -39.27 5.76 -0.58
CA GLY A 436 -39.72 4.68 -1.46
C GLY A 436 -39.37 5.02 -2.91
N GLY A 437 -39.40 4.03 -3.79
CA GLY A 437 -38.88 4.20 -5.15
C GLY A 437 -37.42 3.79 -5.27
N ASP A 438 -37.00 3.55 -6.50
CA ASP A 438 -35.66 3.14 -6.88
C ASP A 438 -34.71 4.35 -6.91
N ALA A 439 -33.77 4.38 -5.96
CA ALA A 439 -32.84 5.49 -5.78
C ALA A 439 -31.88 5.69 -6.98
N VAL A 440 -31.54 4.60 -7.66
CA VAL A 440 -30.61 4.60 -8.80
C VAL A 440 -31.35 5.02 -10.07
N ALA A 441 -32.57 4.52 -10.29
CA ALA A 441 -33.47 5.00 -11.34
C ALA A 441 -33.74 6.52 -11.23
N TYR A 442 -33.93 7.02 -9.99
CA TYR A 442 -34.04 8.46 -9.76
C TYR A 442 -32.74 9.22 -10.06
N HIS A 443 -31.57 8.70 -9.66
CA HIS A 443 -30.27 9.32 -9.99
C HIS A 443 -30.08 9.47 -11.51
N HIS A 444 -30.50 8.48 -12.30
CA HIS A 444 -30.48 8.54 -13.77
C HIS A 444 -31.61 9.38 -14.39
N GLY A 445 -32.58 9.84 -13.61
CA GLY A 445 -33.69 10.69 -14.06
C GLY A 445 -34.81 9.94 -14.79
N GLU A 446 -34.96 8.64 -14.57
CA GLU A 446 -36.04 7.82 -15.16
C GLU A 446 -37.43 8.21 -14.64
N TYR A 447 -37.50 8.84 -13.46
CA TYR A 447 -38.73 9.40 -12.91
C TYR A 447 -38.50 10.69 -12.11
N GLU A 448 -39.57 11.46 -11.90
CA GLU A 448 -39.58 12.69 -11.10
C GLU A 448 -40.01 12.35 -9.65
N GLU A 449 -39.12 12.52 -8.68
CA GLU A 449 -39.39 12.27 -7.26
C GLU A 449 -40.10 13.48 -6.60
N ASP A 450 -41.35 13.27 -6.15
CA ASP A 450 -42.20 14.32 -5.58
C ASP A 450 -42.45 14.19 -4.05
N ARG A 451 -41.90 13.14 -3.42
CA ARG A 451 -42.01 12.86 -1.97
C ARG A 451 -40.81 13.43 -1.20
N GLN A 452 -39.59 12.99 -1.54
CA GLN A 452 -38.32 13.44 -0.97
C GLN A 452 -37.18 13.14 -1.96
N GLN A 453 -36.46 14.17 -2.38
CA GLN A 453 -35.33 14.00 -3.29
C GLN A 453 -34.16 13.33 -2.57
N ILE A 454 -33.64 12.29 -3.20
CA ILE A 454 -32.41 11.60 -2.83
C ILE A 454 -31.27 12.22 -3.66
N TRP A 455 -30.03 11.98 -3.28
CA TRP A 455 -28.88 12.21 -4.15
C TRP A 455 -27.80 11.21 -3.76
N LEU A 456 -27.23 10.57 -4.78
CA LEU A 456 -26.15 9.61 -4.68
C LEU A 456 -24.93 10.26 -5.31
N GLY A 457 -23.78 10.20 -4.63
CA GLY A 457 -22.51 10.72 -5.12
C GLY A 457 -21.64 9.62 -5.74
N ILE A 458 -20.33 9.76 -5.55
CA ILE A 458 -19.32 8.73 -5.88
C ILE A 458 -19.78 7.35 -5.37
N GLY A 459 -19.67 6.31 -6.21
CA GLY A 459 -20.10 4.94 -5.89
C GLY A 459 -21.61 4.69 -5.85
N TYR A 460 -22.43 5.65 -6.31
CA TYR A 460 -23.87 5.63 -6.05
C TYR A 460 -24.16 5.49 -4.54
N GLY A 461 -23.27 6.02 -3.70
CA GLY A 461 -23.38 6.00 -2.25
C GLY A 461 -23.70 7.38 -1.69
N HIS A 462 -24.22 7.41 -0.46
CA HIS A 462 -24.49 8.65 0.27
C HIS A 462 -24.63 8.40 1.78
N SER A 463 -24.82 9.46 2.58
CA SER A 463 -25.01 9.38 4.03
C SER A 463 -26.47 9.60 4.44
N ALA A 464 -27.00 8.68 5.22
CA ALA A 464 -28.28 8.81 5.92
C ALA A 464 -28.05 8.85 7.44
N GLY A 465 -28.15 10.04 8.04
CA GLY A 465 -28.10 10.21 9.50
C GLY A 465 -26.78 9.79 10.15
N GLY A 466 -25.68 9.86 9.42
CA GLY A 466 -24.35 9.42 9.87
C GLY A 466 -23.85 8.15 9.19
N THR A 467 -24.76 7.31 8.66
CA THR A 467 -24.43 6.05 7.97
C THR A 467 -24.21 6.28 6.49
N TYR A 468 -22.95 6.22 6.03
CA TYR A 468 -22.64 6.09 4.60
C TYR A 468 -22.95 4.68 4.12
N HIS A 469 -23.47 4.53 2.90
CA HIS A 469 -23.84 3.24 2.30
C HIS A 469 -23.96 3.34 0.76
N TYR A 470 -23.82 2.23 0.06
CA TYR A 470 -23.95 2.15 -1.41
C TYR A 470 -25.32 1.61 -1.84
N HIS A 471 -25.80 2.08 -3.02
CA HIS A 471 -26.99 1.54 -3.68
C HIS A 471 -26.72 0.75 -4.98
N ALA A 472 -25.56 0.92 -5.63
CA ALA A 472 -25.24 0.19 -6.87
C ALA A 472 -23.76 -0.12 -7.09
N ASP A 473 -22.85 0.78 -6.72
CA ASP A 473 -21.44 0.64 -7.07
C ASP A 473 -20.53 0.64 -5.84
N ALA A 474 -20.16 -0.56 -5.42
CA ALA A 474 -19.11 -0.78 -4.44
C ALA A 474 -17.79 -1.24 -5.10
N ASN A 475 -17.71 -1.31 -6.44
CA ASN A 475 -16.50 -1.73 -7.17
C ASN A 475 -15.35 -0.75 -6.95
N LEU A 476 -15.68 0.54 -6.77
CA LEU A 476 -14.74 1.63 -6.56
C LEU A 476 -13.81 1.41 -5.35
N MET A 477 -14.17 0.56 -4.38
CA MET A 477 -13.28 0.23 -3.25
C MET A 477 -11.97 -0.45 -3.66
N HIS A 478 -11.92 -1.00 -4.88
CA HIS A 478 -10.76 -1.66 -5.48
C HIS A 478 -10.06 -0.79 -6.54
N TRP A 479 -10.55 0.43 -6.78
CA TRP A 479 -9.90 1.39 -7.65
C TRP A 479 -9.03 2.34 -6.83
N HIS A 480 -7.91 2.79 -7.40
CA HIS A 480 -7.01 3.76 -6.78
C HIS A 480 -6.60 4.83 -7.80
N PRO A 481 -6.57 6.12 -7.40
CA PRO A 481 -6.17 7.21 -8.28
C PRO A 481 -4.70 7.13 -8.67
N ASN A 482 -4.38 7.35 -9.93
CA ASN A 482 -2.99 7.42 -10.39
C ASN A 482 -2.35 8.77 -10.02
N GLU A 483 -1.56 8.80 -8.96
CA GLU A 483 -0.83 10.00 -8.51
C GLU A 483 0.06 10.61 -9.61
N THR A 484 0.67 9.77 -10.48
CA THR A 484 1.54 10.25 -11.57
C THR A 484 0.74 10.91 -12.69
N ALA A 485 -0.54 10.55 -12.86
CA ALA A 485 -1.49 11.20 -13.75
C ALA A 485 -2.20 12.41 -13.09
N ASN A 486 -1.98 12.65 -11.79
CA ASN A 486 -2.71 13.63 -10.97
C ASN A 486 -4.23 13.37 -10.97
N GLU A 487 -4.63 12.11 -10.88
CA GLU A 487 -6.03 11.71 -10.69
C GLU A 487 -6.45 11.83 -9.21
N GLY A 488 -7.75 11.97 -8.97
CA GLY A 488 -8.38 11.81 -7.66
C GLY A 488 -9.68 11.00 -7.76
N TRP A 489 -10.39 10.79 -6.66
CA TRP A 489 -11.61 9.97 -6.64
C TRP A 489 -12.77 10.53 -7.49
N LEU A 490 -12.72 11.83 -7.86
CA LEU A 490 -13.65 12.43 -8.82
C LEU A 490 -13.39 12.04 -10.29
N ASP A 491 -12.24 11.46 -10.61
CA ASP A 491 -11.92 10.94 -11.94
C ASP A 491 -12.43 9.49 -12.14
N TYR A 492 -12.84 8.83 -11.06
CA TYR A 492 -13.51 7.53 -11.12
C TYR A 492 -14.88 7.65 -11.81
N SER A 493 -15.16 6.76 -12.75
CA SER A 493 -16.45 6.71 -13.46
C SER A 493 -16.87 5.28 -13.74
N PHE A 494 -17.94 4.84 -13.06
CA PHE A 494 -18.55 3.52 -13.22
C PHE A 494 -19.36 3.42 -14.54
N PRO A 495 -19.16 2.38 -15.38
CA PRO A 495 -18.16 1.31 -15.29
C PRO A 495 -16.82 1.58 -16.02
N SER A 496 -16.65 2.72 -16.69
CA SER A 496 -15.48 2.99 -17.53
C SER A 496 -14.10 2.92 -16.85
N SER A 497 -14.04 3.01 -15.51
CA SER A 497 -12.83 2.83 -14.71
C SER A 497 -12.54 1.36 -14.33
N LEU A 498 -13.33 0.40 -14.80
CA LEU A 498 -13.18 -1.04 -14.56
C LEU A 498 -12.73 -1.77 -15.83
N ASP A 499 -11.86 -2.77 -15.72
CA ASP A 499 -11.44 -3.57 -16.87
C ASP A 499 -12.46 -4.68 -17.20
N SER A 500 -13.14 -4.50 -18.33
CA SER A 500 -14.09 -5.47 -18.89
C SER A 500 -13.51 -6.83 -19.31
N GLN A 501 -12.18 -7.00 -19.30
CA GLN A 501 -11.51 -8.25 -19.65
C GLN A 501 -11.13 -9.10 -18.42
N VAL A 502 -11.26 -8.55 -17.22
CA VAL A 502 -10.87 -9.20 -15.95
C VAL A 502 -12.13 -9.44 -15.11
N ALA A 503 -12.25 -10.63 -14.53
CA ALA A 503 -13.32 -10.91 -13.57
C ALA A 503 -13.23 -9.91 -12.40
N SER A 504 -14.36 -9.33 -12.01
CA SER A 504 -14.35 -8.37 -10.92
C SER A 504 -14.01 -9.04 -9.59
N PRO A 505 -13.30 -8.37 -8.67
CA PRO A 505 -13.06 -8.87 -7.32
C PRO A 505 -14.34 -8.97 -6.49
N VAL A 506 -14.25 -9.67 -5.34
CA VAL A 506 -15.31 -9.65 -4.32
C VAL A 506 -15.46 -8.23 -3.76
N ILE A 507 -16.68 -7.70 -3.80
CA ILE A 507 -17.01 -6.35 -3.30
C ILE A 507 -17.71 -6.40 -1.94
N GLY A 508 -18.37 -7.49 -1.57
CA GLY A 508 -19.13 -7.58 -0.33
C GLY A 508 -19.55 -8.99 0.09
N VAL A 509 -20.18 -9.07 1.26
CA VAL A 509 -20.72 -10.32 1.84
C VAL A 509 -22.19 -10.18 2.21
N ALA A 510 -22.99 -11.17 1.84
CA ALA A 510 -24.39 -11.28 2.18
C ALA A 510 -24.61 -11.93 3.56
N PHE A 511 -25.79 -11.72 4.17
CA PHE A 511 -26.07 -12.26 5.52
C PHE A 511 -26.23 -13.78 5.59
N ASP A 512 -26.34 -14.46 4.46
CA ASP A 512 -26.29 -15.93 4.34
C ASP A 512 -24.85 -16.47 4.20
N GLY A 513 -23.84 -15.59 4.14
CA GLY A 513 -22.42 -15.94 4.05
C GLY A 513 -21.88 -16.08 2.63
N TYR A 514 -22.70 -15.95 1.58
CA TYR A 514 -22.21 -16.01 0.20
C TYR A 514 -21.57 -14.66 -0.24
N PRO A 515 -20.55 -14.72 -1.12
CA PRO A 515 -19.90 -13.52 -1.63
C PRO A 515 -20.74 -12.76 -2.66
N ILE A 516 -20.46 -11.46 -2.74
CA ILE A 516 -20.98 -10.52 -3.73
C ILE A 516 -19.79 -10.02 -4.54
N TYR A 517 -19.78 -10.30 -5.84
CA TYR A 517 -18.75 -9.86 -6.78
C TYR A 517 -19.16 -8.59 -7.54
N GLY A 518 -18.17 -7.95 -8.17
CA GLY A 518 -18.41 -6.82 -9.06
C GLY A 518 -19.17 -7.18 -10.35
N ILE A 519 -19.16 -6.28 -11.32
CA ILE A 519 -20.03 -6.39 -12.52
C ILE A 519 -19.60 -7.44 -13.56
N TYR A 520 -18.30 -7.79 -13.59
CA TYR A 520 -17.74 -8.74 -14.56
C TYR A 520 -17.53 -10.11 -13.92
N GLY A 521 -18.00 -11.17 -14.58
CA GLY A 521 -17.90 -12.55 -14.13
C GLY A 521 -17.78 -13.52 -15.31
N ASP A 522 -17.50 -14.80 -15.01
CA ASP A 522 -17.47 -15.87 -16.02
C ASP A 522 -18.89 -16.27 -16.44
N ASP A 523 -19.15 -16.33 -17.75
CA ASP A 523 -20.43 -16.77 -18.33
C ASP A 523 -20.73 -18.28 -18.16
N GLY A 524 -19.86 -19.01 -17.46
CA GLY A 524 -19.88 -20.46 -17.29
C GLY A 524 -19.21 -21.22 -18.43
N ASN A 525 -18.60 -20.52 -19.39
CA ASN A 525 -17.83 -21.09 -20.50
C ASN A 525 -16.36 -20.66 -20.51
N GLY A 526 -15.88 -19.94 -19.48
CA GLY A 526 -14.52 -19.38 -19.43
C GLY A 526 -14.40 -18.03 -20.13
N LEU A 527 -15.51 -17.31 -20.34
CA LEU A 527 -15.51 -15.96 -20.93
C LEU A 527 -15.98 -14.94 -19.91
N ILE A 528 -15.12 -13.96 -19.61
CA ILE A 528 -15.48 -12.81 -18.78
C ILE A 528 -16.46 -11.91 -19.55
N THR A 529 -17.59 -11.60 -18.92
CA THR A 529 -18.65 -10.75 -19.45
C THR A 529 -19.30 -9.94 -18.33
N GLU A 530 -20.06 -8.89 -18.69
CA GLU A 530 -20.94 -8.22 -17.73
C GLU A 530 -22.06 -9.18 -17.33
N MET A 531 -22.20 -9.45 -16.03
CA MET A 531 -23.25 -10.32 -15.50
C MET A 531 -24.57 -9.55 -15.46
N LYS A 532 -25.53 -9.92 -16.31
CA LYS A 532 -26.76 -9.12 -16.48
C LYS A 532 -27.88 -9.59 -15.57
N SER A 533 -28.60 -8.63 -15.01
CA SER A 533 -29.82 -8.90 -14.25
C SER A 533 -30.92 -9.52 -15.13
N SER A 534 -31.70 -10.40 -14.53
CA SER A 534 -32.93 -10.98 -15.11
C SER A 534 -34.21 -10.23 -14.72
N TYR A 535 -34.12 -9.02 -14.17
CA TYR A 535 -35.27 -8.16 -13.89
C TYR A 535 -35.54 -7.14 -15.01
N GLN A 536 -36.80 -6.85 -15.25
CA GLN A 536 -37.26 -5.79 -16.17
C GLN A 536 -38.33 -4.93 -15.51
N LEU A 537 -38.52 -3.70 -16.00
CA LEU A 537 -39.68 -2.88 -15.64
C LEU A 537 -40.97 -3.50 -16.19
N LYS A 538 -42.02 -3.45 -15.37
CA LYS A 538 -43.38 -3.76 -15.81
C LYS A 538 -43.85 -2.71 -16.81
N ALA A 539 -44.68 -3.13 -17.76
CA ALA A 539 -45.06 -2.30 -18.90
C ALA A 539 -45.81 -1.00 -18.49
N GLY A 540 -45.09 0.11 -18.47
CA GLY A 540 -45.61 1.45 -18.16
C GLY A 540 -45.18 2.02 -16.81
N GLU A 541 -44.42 1.25 -16.03
CA GLU A 541 -43.80 1.70 -14.78
C GLU A 541 -42.39 2.30 -15.02
N THR A 542 -41.81 2.92 -13.99
CA THR A 542 -40.55 3.69 -14.10
C THR A 542 -39.57 3.51 -12.93
N GLY A 543 -39.83 2.58 -12.00
CA GLY A 543 -39.09 2.43 -10.74
C GLY A 543 -39.56 3.36 -9.61
N TYR A 544 -40.58 4.20 -9.86
CA TYR A 544 -41.14 5.13 -8.86
C TYR A 544 -41.73 4.41 -7.63
N ASN A 545 -42.30 3.21 -7.81
CA ASN A 545 -42.79 2.37 -6.70
C ASN A 545 -41.74 1.34 -6.22
N GLY A 546 -40.48 1.48 -6.61
CA GLY A 546 -39.39 0.61 -6.16
C GLY A 546 -39.59 -0.81 -6.70
N ILE A 547 -39.45 -1.81 -5.83
CA ILE A 547 -39.58 -3.22 -6.23
C ILE A 547 -40.91 -3.57 -6.90
N ASP A 548 -41.99 -2.88 -6.53
CA ASP A 548 -43.32 -3.13 -7.08
C ASP A 548 -43.43 -2.79 -8.58
N ASP A 549 -42.47 -2.06 -9.15
CA ASP A 549 -42.41 -1.75 -10.58
C ASP A 549 -41.67 -2.82 -11.41
N TYR A 550 -40.89 -3.69 -10.78
CA TYR A 550 -40.04 -4.67 -11.48
C TYR A 550 -40.59 -6.11 -11.44
N GLU A 551 -40.33 -6.89 -12.49
CA GLU A 551 -40.61 -8.33 -12.54
C GLU A 551 -39.39 -9.14 -12.99
N TYR A 552 -39.21 -10.32 -12.39
CA TYR A 552 -38.17 -11.27 -12.81
C TYR A 552 -38.63 -12.08 -14.03
N VAL A 553 -37.77 -12.18 -15.03
CA VAL A 553 -37.97 -12.98 -16.23
C VAL A 553 -36.81 -13.96 -16.37
N ALA A 554 -37.07 -15.24 -16.08
CA ALA A 554 -36.06 -16.29 -16.10
C ALA A 554 -35.35 -16.40 -17.47
N GLY A 555 -34.02 -16.26 -17.46
CA GLY A 555 -33.19 -16.28 -18.67
C GLY A 555 -33.33 -15.02 -19.53
N LEU A 556 -33.68 -13.88 -18.92
CA LEU A 556 -33.55 -12.57 -19.54
C LEU A 556 -32.08 -12.15 -19.58
N GLY A 557 -31.45 -12.09 -18.41
CA GLY A 557 -30.00 -12.01 -18.24
C GLY A 557 -29.44 -13.33 -17.70
N ASP A 558 -28.29 -13.23 -17.04
CA ASP A 558 -27.48 -14.36 -16.59
C ASP A 558 -27.84 -14.77 -15.15
N LEU A 559 -28.26 -13.79 -14.34
CA LEU A 559 -28.49 -13.96 -12.90
C LEU A 559 -29.90 -14.47 -12.57
N ASP A 560 -30.02 -15.07 -11.39
CA ASP A 560 -31.23 -15.69 -10.86
C ASP A 560 -32.18 -14.68 -10.18
N VAL A 561 -33.20 -15.19 -9.47
CA VAL A 561 -34.22 -14.36 -8.82
C VAL A 561 -33.71 -13.61 -7.58
N CYS A 562 -32.56 -13.97 -7.03
CA CYS A 562 -31.89 -13.24 -5.97
C CYS A 562 -30.74 -12.35 -6.48
N ASN A 563 -30.53 -12.30 -7.79
CA ASN A 563 -29.45 -11.60 -8.49
C ASN A 563 -28.06 -12.23 -8.22
N GLY A 564 -28.01 -13.56 -8.13
CA GLY A 564 -26.77 -14.34 -8.11
C GLY A 564 -26.82 -15.53 -9.06
N HIS A 565 -25.77 -16.33 -9.06
CA HIS A 565 -25.73 -17.61 -9.78
C HIS A 565 -24.72 -18.57 -9.13
N PHE A 566 -24.68 -19.81 -9.61
CA PHE A 566 -23.60 -20.76 -9.30
C PHE A 566 -22.67 -20.87 -10.50
N GLY A 567 -21.39 -20.52 -10.31
CA GLY A 567 -20.38 -20.50 -11.36
C GLY A 567 -18.98 -20.33 -10.77
N PRO A 568 -17.91 -20.50 -11.59
CA PRO A 568 -16.55 -20.23 -11.18
C PRO A 568 -16.34 -18.73 -10.89
N THR A 569 -15.44 -18.44 -9.97
CA THR A 569 -14.93 -17.07 -9.69
C THR A 569 -13.41 -17.12 -9.59
N PRO A 570 -12.70 -15.98 -9.60
CA PRO A 570 -11.25 -15.96 -9.38
C PRO A 570 -10.83 -16.65 -8.08
N ASP A 571 -11.62 -16.50 -7.02
CA ASP A 571 -11.33 -17.08 -5.72
C ASP A 571 -11.86 -18.52 -5.56
N PHE A 572 -12.74 -18.98 -6.45
CA PHE A 572 -13.37 -20.30 -6.41
C PHE A 572 -13.45 -20.91 -7.83
N PRO A 573 -12.34 -21.41 -8.41
CA PRO A 573 -12.32 -21.93 -9.79
C PRO A 573 -13.24 -23.15 -10.02
N GLN A 574 -13.53 -23.93 -8.98
CA GLN A 574 -14.48 -25.06 -9.00
C GLN A 574 -15.95 -24.62 -8.89
N GLY A 575 -16.18 -23.35 -8.55
CA GLY A 575 -17.48 -22.69 -8.49
C GLY A 575 -18.14 -22.68 -7.12
N ILE A 576 -18.77 -21.54 -6.83
CA ILE A 576 -19.58 -21.29 -5.64
C ILE A 576 -20.87 -20.57 -6.05
N TYR A 577 -21.92 -20.61 -5.21
CA TYR A 577 -23.02 -19.67 -5.37
C TYR A 577 -22.57 -18.27 -4.92
N HIS A 578 -22.82 -17.26 -5.73
CA HIS A 578 -22.41 -15.88 -5.45
C HIS A 578 -23.35 -14.87 -6.13
N TYR A 579 -23.41 -13.66 -5.56
CA TYR A 579 -24.16 -12.54 -6.09
C TYR A 579 -23.27 -11.64 -6.96
N HIS A 580 -23.88 -10.79 -7.78
CA HIS A 580 -23.17 -9.75 -8.54
C HIS A 580 -23.78 -8.37 -8.32
N SER A 581 -22.94 -7.34 -8.38
CA SER A 581 -23.43 -6.00 -8.73
C SER A 581 -23.79 -5.92 -10.21
N THR A 582 -24.79 -5.11 -10.57
CA THR A 582 -25.36 -5.13 -11.93
C THR A 582 -25.64 -3.74 -12.49
N ILE A 583 -25.31 -3.52 -13.78
CA ILE A 583 -25.53 -2.25 -14.50
C ILE A 583 -26.68 -2.38 -15.49
N GLU A 584 -26.63 -3.38 -16.35
CA GLU A 584 -27.71 -3.67 -17.29
C GLU A 584 -28.46 -4.95 -16.92
N ASN A 585 -29.71 -5.01 -17.36
CA ASN A 585 -30.44 -6.26 -17.53
C ASN A 585 -30.19 -6.85 -18.93
N GLY A 586 -30.70 -8.05 -19.18
CA GLY A 586 -30.57 -8.73 -20.48
C GLY A 586 -31.16 -7.99 -21.70
N MET A 587 -31.80 -6.83 -21.55
CA MET A 587 -32.27 -5.98 -22.65
C MET A 587 -31.39 -4.75 -22.91
N GLY A 588 -30.40 -4.46 -22.05
CA GLY A 588 -29.68 -3.19 -22.06
C GLY A 588 -30.47 -2.03 -21.42
N GLU A 589 -31.39 -2.33 -20.51
CA GLU A 589 -32.02 -1.37 -19.60
C GLU A 589 -31.39 -1.53 -18.20
N MET A 590 -31.74 -0.70 -17.21
CA MET A 590 -31.13 -0.73 -15.88
C MET A 590 -31.19 -2.12 -15.20
N GLY A 591 -30.04 -2.53 -14.66
CA GLY A 591 -29.80 -3.79 -13.96
C GLY A 591 -30.26 -3.78 -12.50
N PHE A 592 -31.50 -3.36 -12.23
CA PHE A 592 -32.15 -3.60 -10.93
C PHE A 592 -32.00 -5.08 -10.54
N PRO A 593 -31.71 -5.47 -9.28
CA PRO A 593 -31.69 -4.68 -8.04
C PRO A 593 -30.30 -4.11 -7.66
N TYR A 594 -29.35 -4.08 -8.58
CA TYR A 594 -27.98 -3.56 -8.42
C TYR A 594 -27.05 -4.31 -7.45
N PHE A 595 -27.57 -4.99 -6.43
CA PHE A 595 -26.86 -5.95 -5.58
C PHE A 595 -27.65 -7.26 -5.44
N LEU A 596 -28.29 -7.53 -4.30
CA LEU A 596 -29.16 -8.68 -4.07
C LEU A 596 -30.54 -8.26 -3.57
N ILE A 597 -31.54 -9.12 -3.75
CA ILE A 597 -32.93 -8.85 -3.33
C ILE A 597 -33.56 -9.96 -2.47
N CYS A 598 -32.91 -11.13 -2.45
CA CYS A 598 -33.18 -12.21 -1.51
C CYS A 598 -31.89 -12.97 -1.21
N TYR A 599 -31.92 -13.76 -0.15
CA TYR A 599 -30.82 -14.64 0.25
C TYR A 599 -31.10 -16.05 -0.25
N HIS A 600 -30.20 -16.56 -1.09
CA HIS A 600 -30.21 -17.92 -1.61
C HIS A 600 -29.82 -18.94 -0.53
N GLY A 601 -29.02 -18.54 0.47
CA GLY A 601 -28.67 -19.35 1.62
C GLY A 601 -29.52 -19.09 2.88
N GLU A 602 -29.42 -19.99 3.86
CA GLU A 602 -30.07 -19.85 5.16
C GLU A 602 -29.39 -18.74 6.00
N VAL A 603 -30.10 -17.62 6.22
CA VAL A 603 -29.60 -16.54 7.09
C VAL A 603 -29.65 -16.94 8.57
N PRO A 604 -28.52 -16.98 9.31
CA PRO A 604 -28.51 -17.37 10.71
C PRO A 604 -29.39 -16.46 11.58
N GLY A 605 -30.14 -17.07 12.51
CA GLY A 605 -31.02 -16.34 13.42
C GLY A 605 -32.41 -15.97 12.86
N ALA A 606 -32.66 -16.13 11.55
CA ALA A 606 -34.00 -15.92 10.97
C ALA A 606 -35.03 -16.98 11.41
N ALA A 607 -34.57 -18.17 11.81
CA ALA A 607 -35.39 -19.31 12.23
C ALA A 607 -36.03 -19.12 13.62
N GLY A 608 -36.96 -18.16 13.76
CA GLY A 608 -37.82 -18.11 14.95
C GLY A 608 -38.32 -16.75 15.45
N SER A 609 -38.21 -15.67 14.69
CA SER A 609 -38.97 -14.45 15.01
C SER A 609 -39.51 -13.75 13.76
N GLY A 610 -40.83 -13.64 13.66
CA GLY A 610 -41.41 -12.55 12.88
C GLY A 610 -41.09 -11.24 13.60
N GLY A 611 -40.72 -10.19 12.85
CA GLY A 611 -40.41 -8.87 13.40
C GLY A 611 -38.92 -8.67 13.73
N GLY A 612 -38.08 -8.67 12.68
CA GLY A 612 -36.81 -7.93 12.70
C GLY A 612 -36.98 -6.42 12.42
N GLY A 613 -38.21 -5.96 12.19
CA GLY A 613 -38.57 -4.57 11.86
C GLY A 613 -39.59 -3.92 12.80
N ASP A 614 -39.71 -4.42 14.04
CA ASP A 614 -40.75 -4.00 15.02
C ASP A 614 -40.21 -3.27 16.26
N ASP A 615 -38.98 -2.73 16.22
CA ASP A 615 -38.64 -1.55 17.05
C ASP A 615 -38.50 -0.30 16.17
N PRO A 616 -39.59 0.46 15.95
CA PRO A 616 -39.57 1.71 15.18
C PRO A 616 -38.81 2.85 15.90
N CYS A 617 -38.16 2.58 17.04
CA CYS A 617 -37.29 3.51 17.74
C CYS A 617 -35.84 2.98 17.90
N ALA A 618 -35.47 1.82 17.33
CA ALA A 618 -34.09 1.31 17.35
C ALA A 618 -33.22 1.98 16.25
N GLY A 619 -32.13 2.64 16.64
CA GLY A 619 -31.14 3.20 15.71
C GLY A 619 -30.92 4.72 15.78
N TYR A 620 -31.60 5.47 16.66
CA TYR A 620 -31.58 6.94 16.62
C TYR A 620 -31.04 7.60 17.90
N GLY A 621 -29.93 8.34 17.75
CA GLY A 621 -29.45 9.30 18.76
C GLY A 621 -30.42 10.49 18.95
N GLU A 622 -30.37 11.15 20.12
CA GLU A 622 -31.43 12.05 20.60
C GLU A 622 -31.60 13.42 19.88
N THR A 623 -31.35 13.54 18.57
CA THR A 623 -31.59 14.82 17.85
C THR A 623 -32.34 14.67 16.52
N TRP A 624 -33.66 14.78 16.59
CA TRP A 624 -34.50 15.00 15.40
C TRP A 624 -34.25 16.42 14.86
N GLY A 625 -33.46 16.52 13.80
CA GLY A 625 -33.13 17.78 13.13
C GLY A 625 -34.33 18.45 12.44
N PRO A 626 -34.26 19.75 12.10
CA PRO A 626 -35.35 20.45 11.43
C PRO A 626 -35.46 20.02 9.96
N GLY A 627 -36.31 19.03 9.68
CA GLY A 627 -36.61 18.55 8.32
C GLY A 627 -37.29 17.19 8.30
N ILE A 628 -36.91 16.31 9.24
CA ILE A 628 -37.53 15.00 9.42
C ILE A 628 -38.94 15.14 10.01
N GLY A 629 -39.90 14.36 9.49
CA GLY A 629 -41.29 14.37 9.92
C GLY A 629 -41.47 13.97 11.40
N PRO A 630 -42.66 14.23 11.99
CA PRO A 630 -42.93 13.81 13.35
C PRO A 630 -42.79 12.28 13.48
N PRO A 631 -42.22 11.77 14.58
CA PRO A 631 -41.94 10.33 14.71
C PRO A 631 -43.23 9.49 14.66
N PRO A 632 -43.12 8.20 14.28
CA PRO A 632 -44.25 7.27 14.26
C PRO A 632 -45.05 7.29 15.57
N ALA A 633 -46.36 7.03 15.47
CA ALA A 633 -47.31 7.12 16.58
C ALA A 633 -47.06 6.04 17.66
N GLY A 634 -46.04 6.25 18.49
CA GLY A 634 -45.57 5.31 19.51
C GLY A 634 -44.33 5.83 20.26
N CYS A 635 -43.32 6.37 19.55
CA CYS A 635 -42.09 6.93 20.16
C CYS A 635 -42.33 8.31 20.84
N GLY A 636 -43.57 8.77 20.96
CA GLY A 636 -43.98 10.12 21.37
C GLY A 636 -44.23 10.33 22.87
N GLY A 637 -43.21 10.10 23.71
CA GLY A 637 -43.17 10.60 25.09
C GLY A 637 -43.54 9.60 26.19
N GLY A 638 -42.53 9.17 26.96
CA GLY A 638 -42.70 8.28 28.11
C GLY A 638 -41.47 8.25 29.01
N GLY A 639 -41.25 9.31 29.80
CA GLY A 639 -40.17 9.32 30.79
C GLY A 639 -40.37 8.23 31.85
N GLY A 640 -39.54 7.20 31.83
CA GLY A 640 -39.55 6.10 32.79
C GLY A 640 -38.25 5.30 32.72
N GLN A 641 -37.68 4.98 33.88
CA GLN A 641 -36.43 4.20 33.97
C GLN A 641 -36.64 2.78 33.44
N GLY A 642 -36.23 2.52 32.21
CA GLY A 642 -35.98 1.18 31.68
C GLY A 642 -34.58 0.71 32.08
N THR A 643 -34.47 -0.52 32.59
CA THR A 643 -33.22 -1.06 33.13
C THR A 643 -32.14 -1.24 32.07
N GLN A 644 -30.96 -0.68 32.31
CA GLN A 644 -29.73 -1.14 31.67
C GLN A 644 -29.54 -2.64 31.99
N SER A 645 -29.60 -3.50 30.96
CA SER A 645 -28.97 -4.82 31.02
C SER A 645 -27.47 -4.65 30.88
N ALA A 646 -26.83 -4.15 31.95
CA ALA A 646 -25.40 -4.27 32.13
C ALA A 646 -25.04 -5.71 32.54
N GLU A 647 -25.23 -6.67 31.64
CA GLU A 647 -24.45 -7.91 31.66
C GLU A 647 -23.25 -7.73 30.74
N THR A 648 -22.32 -6.87 31.19
CA THR A 648 -20.94 -6.94 30.76
C THR A 648 -20.41 -8.32 31.16
N MET A 649 -20.40 -9.29 30.24
CA MET A 649 -19.48 -10.41 30.36
C MET A 649 -18.07 -9.88 30.13
N MET A 650 -17.48 -9.31 31.19
CA MET A 650 -16.04 -9.19 31.25
C MET A 650 -15.51 -10.62 31.21
N LEU A 651 -14.89 -11.00 30.09
CA LEU A 651 -13.88 -12.04 30.07
C LEU A 651 -12.67 -11.53 30.88
N THR A 652 -12.82 -11.53 32.21
CA THR A 652 -11.68 -11.40 33.10
C THR A 652 -10.89 -12.69 32.99
N SER A 653 -9.92 -12.72 32.09
CA SER A 653 -8.77 -13.61 32.23
C SER A 653 -8.08 -13.21 33.54
N THR A 654 -8.43 -13.89 34.63
CA THR A 654 -7.78 -13.67 35.92
C THR A 654 -6.38 -14.27 35.85
N LEU A 655 -5.46 -13.51 35.25
CA LEU A 655 -4.03 -13.68 35.46
C LEU A 655 -3.81 -13.67 36.97
N ASP A 656 -3.45 -14.81 37.52
CA ASP A 656 -3.23 -14.94 38.95
C ASP A 656 -1.91 -14.26 39.34
N TRP A 657 -2.02 -12.99 39.73
CA TRP A 657 -0.91 -12.19 40.24
C TRP A 657 -0.20 -12.84 41.44
N SER A 658 -0.84 -13.76 42.17
CA SER A 658 -0.17 -14.48 43.27
C SER A 658 0.88 -15.48 42.77
N SER A 659 0.65 -16.11 41.62
CA SER A 659 1.63 -16.98 40.94
C SER A 659 2.83 -16.19 40.38
N ILE A 660 2.60 -15.00 39.82
CA ILE A 660 3.67 -14.10 39.33
C ILE A 660 4.51 -13.55 40.51
N LEU A 661 3.86 -13.15 41.62
CA LEU A 661 4.59 -12.75 42.83
C LEU A 661 5.40 -13.90 43.45
N LEU A 662 4.86 -15.14 43.48
CA LEU A 662 5.63 -16.30 43.93
C LEU A 662 6.84 -16.56 43.03
N GLY A 663 6.68 -16.43 41.70
CA GLY A 663 7.77 -16.54 40.74
C GLY A 663 8.90 -15.54 41.02
N LEU A 664 8.58 -14.26 41.20
CA LEU A 664 9.56 -13.21 41.49
C LEU A 664 10.23 -13.38 42.86
N ILE A 665 9.51 -13.85 43.88
CA ILE A 665 10.07 -14.16 45.20
C ILE A 665 11.00 -15.39 45.13
N LEU A 666 10.65 -16.42 44.36
CA LEU A 666 11.50 -17.59 44.14
C LEU A 666 12.74 -17.26 43.30
N LEU A 667 12.63 -16.39 42.29
CA LEU A 667 13.77 -15.94 41.48
C LEU A 667 14.78 -15.15 42.33
N THR A 668 14.30 -14.22 43.16
CA THR A 668 15.15 -13.41 44.06
C THR A 668 15.76 -14.23 45.21
N MET A 669 15.10 -15.30 45.66
CA MET A 669 15.69 -16.29 46.57
C MET A 669 16.72 -17.19 45.86
N GLY A 670 16.47 -17.61 44.62
CA GLY A 670 17.39 -18.39 43.80
C GLY A 670 18.70 -17.65 43.49
N ILE A 671 18.61 -16.38 43.08
CA ILE A 671 19.78 -15.52 42.82
C ILE A 671 20.62 -15.31 44.09
N ASN A 672 19.99 -15.17 45.26
CA ASN A 672 20.69 -15.08 46.55
C ASN A 672 21.30 -16.41 47.03
N ALA A 673 20.70 -17.55 46.68
CA ALA A 673 21.29 -18.86 46.92
C ALA A 673 22.52 -19.09 46.02
N PHE A 674 22.44 -18.74 44.74
CA PHE A 674 23.55 -18.85 43.78
C PHE A 674 24.74 -17.96 44.18
N ARG A 675 24.48 -16.73 44.63
CA ARG A 675 25.51 -15.82 45.20
C ARG A 675 26.14 -16.29 46.51
N ARG A 676 25.56 -17.28 47.20
CA ARG A 676 26.16 -17.94 48.39
C ARG A 676 26.92 -19.23 48.07
N TYR A 677 26.77 -19.79 46.88
CA TYR A 677 27.49 -21.00 46.45
C TYR A 677 28.79 -20.69 45.67
N ARG A 678 29.00 -19.42 45.30
CA ARG A 678 30.18 -18.92 44.56
C ARG A 678 31.14 -18.06 45.42
N ARG A 679 31.23 -18.36 46.72
CA ARG A 679 32.15 -17.75 47.70
C ARG A 679 32.83 -18.81 48.56
#